data_AF-A0A0F8W584-F1
#
_entry.id   AF-A0A0F8W584-F1
#
_cell.length_a   1.000
_cell.length_b   1.000
_cell.length_c   1.000
_cell.angle_alpha   90.00
_cell.angle_beta   90.00
_cell.angle_gamma   90.00
#
_symmetry.space_group_name_H-M   'P 1'
#
loop_
_entity.id
_entity.type
_entity.pdbx_description
1 polymer ?
#
loop_
_entity_poly.entity_id
_entity_poly.type
_entity_poly.pdbx_seq_one_letter_code
_entity_poly.pdbx_strand_id
1 'polypeptide(L)'
;MNLISIFLLLLGACQVQGKAVFAHFMVSNSENYTQSDWANDFTLALDAHIDAFAMNMAYADPVNSGALSAAFTVADSLGFRLFFSFDYAGNGPWPEDQVLDYLSTYGSNSAYYQYNGQPLVSTFEGPDNADDWVTIKKETNCFLIPDWSSLGAKAAMAKGVADGLLSWAAWPWGPQEMNTYVDASYRGYLNGLPYMMPVSPWFYTNLPGYNKNWMWRGDNLWYDRWQEVWYLQPEFVEILTWNDYGESHYIGPLYEKALAPMYVGEAPFNYVQNMPHDGWRLFLPFIIDMYKYNTSTVTQEGLVTWFRPQPMGACNDGNTTINTASELEIEFEPLSVLNDQIFFSALLGSTADVFVTVGDTDLTDVSWTHKPSGGVGIYHGSAAYTGTGDVVVTVSRVGETIVEVSGGSITSVCDNGFQNWNAWVGSATAIGTTFAKSLSLSNDTCVEGTGTGNFAGLCEFSCQYGYCPIGACYCTKMGMAATLPNATGTIGYPAAGEDANYSGLCSFSCNYGYCPDGACGTVEVPLSTPTSSPFTPSACVAGEGEGNLAGLCSYSCNFGYCPINSCTCTAEGVLIDAPAANSSLTGVPAATVDYDTYHGLCDFACSRGYCPEGACVLTSTAASSSSSSVGHDSGSSSSTTTSNITVVYIDPSVWSTPEAACPFPCTMVLPEITLGTTTTIIRPPYTTTVDVQWTTTTVVTQDDGDLSTVTRTSNVAESTRCTFSPTPRLPPATLIITDDPNPLREPGVTHAPKNRTIIIPPYPWDTSVYGESGSDDDLNIPKPPSIVVTDGPSRPKSKGKSSGTVCNDPFCHCSWDCPSTGYSYDGDSSSPPDDDDNPGSDSSSGSSSNNVDNGPDPNAGNDDTDKKQTATSTTTTSSCTRQTVTDAWVSCTSIDSTSTSCTTTSTQEVVGCSVTAMTTTTGVAEACYSVSPDDDQGEDGGALGNSVLASISSGWSGLASALGITITDAGTYTQVIYSGTASVLTAATTTSRTTAPTSTKTALPEYGTSSRWALFMREVDAEPSVTYTLQGLDYEENGLSLDFCVHDTTWSRSVDNNEIAPTSLTGITVFGNTCSLTASYPASYPVPYAVVGKLVCDKYADATCTWYQDRYGTCETGQIIGTLIMMCSWGSNSE
;
A
#
# COMPACT_ATOMS: atom_id res chain seq x y z
N MET A 1 9.37 -15.15 -41.86
CA MET A 1 9.29 -14.15 -40.77
C MET A 1 8.06 -13.33 -41.08
N ASN A 2 7.01 -13.45 -40.27
CA ASN A 2 5.65 -13.09 -40.69
C ASN A 2 5.17 -11.87 -39.92
N LEU A 3 4.67 -10.85 -40.63
CA LEU A 3 4.03 -9.69 -40.00
C LEU A 3 2.78 -10.08 -39.19
N ILE A 4 2.14 -11.21 -39.54
CA ILE A 4 0.97 -11.77 -38.83
C ILE A 4 1.29 -12.03 -37.35
N SER A 5 2.50 -12.48 -37.02
CA SER A 5 2.91 -12.72 -35.62
C SER A 5 3.07 -11.41 -34.84
N ILE A 6 3.42 -10.31 -35.51
CA ILE A 6 3.53 -8.98 -34.90
C ILE A 6 2.13 -8.40 -34.68
N PHE A 7 1.20 -8.59 -35.63
CA PHE A 7 -0.19 -8.12 -35.50
C PHE A 7 -0.96 -8.82 -34.36
N LEU A 8 -0.71 -10.11 -34.13
CA LEU A 8 -1.32 -10.83 -32.99
C LEU A 8 -0.72 -10.41 -31.64
N LEU A 9 0.58 -10.11 -31.57
CA LEU A 9 1.20 -9.54 -30.37
C LEU A 9 0.67 -8.12 -30.04
N LEU A 10 0.38 -7.31 -31.05
CA LEU A 10 -0.20 -5.97 -30.87
C LEU A 10 -1.67 -5.99 -30.44
N LEU A 11 -2.47 -6.96 -30.93
CA LEU A 11 -3.89 -7.09 -30.54
C LEU A 11 -4.08 -7.61 -29.11
N GLY A 12 -3.11 -8.32 -28.54
CA GLY A 12 -3.14 -8.72 -27.12
C GLY A 12 -2.78 -7.60 -26.14
N ALA A 13 -2.22 -6.49 -26.62
CA ALA A 13 -1.65 -5.42 -25.77
C ALA A 13 -2.56 -4.19 -25.61
N CYS A 14 -3.82 -4.26 -26.07
CA CYS A 14 -4.78 -3.15 -26.03
C CYS A 14 -6.15 -3.56 -25.43
N GLN A 15 -6.13 -4.31 -24.33
CA GLN A 15 -7.16 -4.11 -23.30
C GLN A 15 -6.78 -2.83 -22.56
N VAL A 16 -7.49 -1.72 -22.81
CA VAL A 16 -7.38 -0.54 -21.94
C VAL A 16 -8.10 -0.90 -20.64
N GLN A 17 -7.34 -1.29 -19.62
CA GLN A 17 -7.86 -1.52 -18.28
C GLN A 17 -8.26 -0.17 -17.67
N GLY A 18 -9.48 0.27 -17.96
CA GLY A 18 -10.08 1.45 -17.33
C GLY A 18 -10.45 1.25 -15.86
N LYS A 19 -10.25 0.02 -15.34
CA LYS A 19 -10.41 -0.35 -13.93
C LYS A 19 -9.31 -1.30 -13.48
N ALA A 20 -8.79 -1.07 -12.29
CA ALA A 20 -7.95 -2.02 -11.55
C ALA A 20 -8.30 -2.04 -10.05
N VAL A 21 -7.82 -3.09 -9.37
CA VAL A 21 -7.88 -3.26 -7.91
C VAL A 21 -6.48 -3.64 -7.42
N PHE A 22 -5.98 -2.89 -6.45
CA PHE A 22 -4.69 -3.08 -5.81
C PHE A 22 -4.87 -3.49 -4.35
N ALA A 23 -3.80 -3.93 -3.70
CA ALA A 23 -3.75 -4.04 -2.24
C ALA A 23 -2.45 -3.41 -1.71
N HIS A 24 -2.57 -2.65 -0.63
CA HIS A 24 -1.46 -1.97 0.02
C HIS A 24 -0.58 -2.99 0.76
N PHE A 25 0.73 -2.99 0.53
CA PHE A 25 1.65 -3.99 1.07
C PHE A 25 2.80 -3.31 1.82
N MET A 26 2.90 -3.55 3.13
CA MET A 26 3.97 -3.05 3.98
C MET A 26 5.26 -3.84 3.72
N VAL A 27 6.23 -3.23 3.05
CA VAL A 27 7.52 -3.88 2.71
C VAL A 27 8.30 -4.22 3.97
N SER A 28 8.29 -3.37 5.00
CA SER A 28 9.00 -3.61 6.27
C SER A 28 8.59 -4.91 6.97
N ASN A 29 7.31 -5.31 6.86
CA ASN A 29 6.81 -6.57 7.43
C ASN A 29 7.37 -7.82 6.71
N SER A 30 8.05 -7.65 5.57
CA SER A 30 8.60 -8.74 4.76
C SER A 30 10.08 -9.07 5.00
N GLU A 31 10.72 -8.51 6.05
CA GLU A 31 12.14 -8.77 6.39
C GLU A 31 12.51 -10.26 6.36
N ASN A 32 11.63 -11.12 6.90
CA ASN A 32 11.83 -12.56 7.04
C ASN A 32 11.04 -13.38 6.00
N TYR A 33 10.60 -12.77 4.89
CA TYR A 33 9.98 -13.49 3.77
C TYR A 33 11.00 -14.29 2.95
N THR A 34 10.64 -15.52 2.63
CA THR A 34 11.28 -16.38 1.64
C THR A 34 10.63 -16.19 0.26
N GLN A 35 11.23 -16.74 -0.80
CA GLN A 35 10.61 -16.76 -2.13
C GLN A 35 9.27 -17.50 -2.15
N SER A 36 9.06 -18.50 -1.28
CA SER A 36 7.80 -19.21 -1.14
C SER A 36 6.70 -18.38 -0.46
N ASP A 37 7.04 -17.46 0.44
CA ASP A 37 6.04 -16.56 1.05
C ASP A 37 5.57 -15.53 0.03
N TRP A 38 6.50 -14.91 -0.71
CA TRP A 38 6.18 -14.04 -1.86
C TRP A 38 5.34 -14.78 -2.92
N ALA A 39 5.71 -16.01 -3.26
CA ALA A 39 4.98 -16.78 -4.27
C ALA A 39 3.57 -17.16 -3.80
N ASN A 40 3.40 -17.50 -2.52
CA ASN A 40 2.11 -17.74 -1.89
C ASN A 40 1.24 -16.48 -1.90
N ASP A 41 1.78 -15.34 -1.47
CA ASP A 41 1.04 -14.08 -1.41
C ASP A 41 0.59 -13.60 -2.80
N PHE A 42 1.46 -13.65 -3.81
CA PHE A 42 1.09 -13.29 -5.18
C PHE A 42 0.11 -14.29 -5.80
N THR A 43 0.21 -15.59 -5.50
CA THR A 43 -0.77 -16.59 -5.95
C THR A 43 -2.14 -16.32 -5.35
N LEU A 44 -2.21 -16.06 -4.04
CA LEU A 44 -3.46 -15.74 -3.35
C LEU A 44 -4.06 -14.39 -3.78
N ALA A 45 -3.23 -13.44 -4.21
CA ALA A 45 -3.68 -12.17 -4.77
C ALA A 45 -4.27 -12.34 -6.19
N LEU A 46 -3.62 -13.16 -7.04
CA LEU A 46 -4.13 -13.57 -8.35
C LEU A 46 -5.45 -14.35 -8.22
N ASP A 47 -5.51 -15.33 -7.31
CA ASP A 47 -6.72 -16.09 -7.00
C ASP A 47 -7.85 -15.20 -6.47
N ALA A 48 -7.52 -14.09 -5.78
CA ALA A 48 -8.46 -13.06 -5.33
C ALA A 48 -8.83 -12.02 -6.42
N HIS A 49 -8.27 -12.12 -7.64
CA HIS A 49 -8.43 -11.19 -8.77
C HIS A 49 -7.87 -9.76 -8.56
N ILE A 50 -6.92 -9.59 -7.63
CA ILE A 50 -6.16 -8.34 -7.41
C ILE A 50 -5.11 -8.19 -8.53
N ASP A 51 -4.98 -7.00 -9.12
CA ASP A 51 -4.09 -6.77 -10.28
C ASP A 51 -2.63 -6.53 -9.89
N ALA A 52 -2.38 -5.87 -8.75
CA ALA A 52 -1.05 -5.54 -8.25
C ALA A 52 -1.02 -5.29 -6.72
N PHE A 53 0.17 -5.31 -6.12
CA PHE A 53 0.40 -4.68 -4.81
C PHE A 53 0.99 -3.27 -4.94
N ALA A 54 0.50 -2.36 -4.10
CA ALA A 54 1.11 -1.06 -3.83
C ALA A 54 2.14 -1.23 -2.71
N MET A 55 3.42 -1.28 -3.07
CA MET A 55 4.50 -1.60 -2.16
C MET A 55 4.86 -0.36 -1.33
N ASN A 56 4.29 -0.24 -0.14
CA ASN A 56 4.61 0.78 0.85
C ASN A 56 6.01 0.53 1.41
N MET A 57 6.86 1.55 1.32
CA MET A 57 8.20 1.56 1.89
C MET A 57 8.54 2.92 2.50
N ALA A 58 8.93 2.91 3.77
CA ALA A 58 9.49 4.06 4.46
C ALA A 58 10.92 4.36 3.97
N TYR A 59 11.31 5.64 4.01
CA TYR A 59 12.65 6.06 3.60
C TYR A 59 13.75 5.40 4.47
N ALA A 60 14.87 5.03 3.83
CA ALA A 60 16.05 4.43 4.45
C ALA A 60 15.86 3.10 5.22
N ASP A 61 14.69 2.47 5.16
CA ASP A 61 14.46 1.14 5.74
C ASP A 61 15.41 0.09 5.09
N PRO A 62 16.20 -0.65 5.89
CA PRO A 62 17.15 -1.65 5.39
C PRO A 62 16.47 -2.85 4.68
N VAL A 63 15.19 -3.12 4.95
CA VAL A 63 14.42 -4.22 4.35
C VAL A 63 14.23 -4.00 2.85
N ASN A 64 13.98 -2.75 2.43
CA ASN A 64 13.62 -2.35 1.07
C ASN A 64 14.50 -3.00 -0.02
N SER A 65 15.83 -2.94 0.14
CA SER A 65 16.77 -3.41 -0.89
C SER A 65 16.71 -4.93 -1.09
N GLY A 66 16.46 -5.71 -0.03
CA GLY A 66 16.35 -7.16 -0.10
C GLY A 66 14.96 -7.61 -0.54
N ALA A 67 13.94 -7.06 0.11
CA ALA A 67 12.53 -7.39 -0.13
C ALA A 67 12.10 -7.10 -1.57
N LEU A 68 12.38 -5.90 -2.10
CA LEU A 68 11.96 -5.54 -3.47
C LEU A 68 12.66 -6.39 -4.53
N SER A 69 13.94 -6.70 -4.35
CA SER A 69 14.68 -7.57 -5.29
C SER A 69 14.09 -9.00 -5.33
N ALA A 70 13.69 -9.54 -4.18
CA ALA A 70 13.00 -10.82 -4.09
C ALA A 70 11.57 -10.75 -4.69
N ALA A 71 10.79 -9.75 -4.28
CA ALA A 71 9.41 -9.53 -4.70
C ALA A 71 9.29 -9.41 -6.23
N PHE A 72 10.06 -8.53 -6.88
CA PHE A 72 10.03 -8.40 -8.34
C PHE A 72 10.46 -9.67 -9.07
N THR A 73 11.46 -10.40 -8.55
CA THR A 73 11.91 -11.67 -9.14
C THR A 73 10.80 -12.72 -9.12
N VAL A 74 10.07 -12.85 -8.01
CA VAL A 74 8.98 -13.81 -7.88
C VAL A 74 7.73 -13.35 -8.66
N ALA A 75 7.42 -12.05 -8.66
CA ALA A 75 6.29 -11.48 -9.42
C ALA A 75 6.46 -11.66 -10.94
N ASP A 76 7.67 -11.43 -11.48
CA ASP A 76 8.00 -11.73 -12.89
C ASP A 76 7.79 -13.22 -13.22
N SER A 77 8.10 -14.12 -12.28
CA SER A 77 7.94 -15.57 -12.49
C SER A 77 6.48 -16.05 -12.53
N LEU A 78 5.59 -15.38 -11.78
CA LEU A 78 4.16 -15.70 -11.70
C LEU A 78 3.29 -14.85 -12.64
N GLY A 79 3.84 -13.77 -13.20
CA GLY A 79 3.09 -12.79 -14.00
C GLY A 79 2.27 -11.79 -13.18
N PHE A 80 2.46 -11.77 -11.85
CA PHE A 80 1.85 -10.77 -10.96
C PHE A 80 2.47 -9.37 -11.18
N ARG A 81 1.91 -8.34 -10.54
CA ARG A 81 2.38 -6.95 -10.68
C ARG A 81 2.61 -6.28 -9.33
N LEU A 82 3.56 -5.35 -9.31
CA LEU A 82 3.91 -4.52 -8.17
C LEU A 82 4.05 -3.08 -8.66
N PHE A 83 3.77 -2.10 -7.81
CA PHE A 83 4.18 -0.72 -8.01
C PHE A 83 4.59 -0.08 -6.68
N PHE A 84 5.19 1.11 -6.71
CA PHE A 84 5.69 1.74 -5.50
C PHE A 84 4.68 2.69 -4.89
N SER A 85 4.47 2.55 -3.57
CA SER A 85 3.99 3.59 -2.69
C SER A 85 5.17 4.08 -1.86
N PHE A 86 5.67 5.28 -2.14
CA PHE A 86 6.73 5.88 -1.32
C PHE A 86 6.11 6.48 -0.06
N ASP A 87 6.44 5.96 1.11
CA ASP A 87 5.95 6.49 2.38
C ASP A 87 6.84 7.65 2.85
N TYR A 88 6.30 8.86 2.78
CA TYR A 88 6.96 10.12 3.18
C TYR A 88 6.75 10.45 4.67
N ALA A 89 5.93 9.69 5.40
CA ALA A 89 5.69 9.84 6.83
C ALA A 89 6.61 8.91 7.64
N GLY A 90 6.58 7.61 7.38
CA GLY A 90 7.08 6.54 8.25
C GLY A 90 8.57 6.56 8.61
N ASN A 91 9.42 7.29 7.87
CA ASN A 91 10.79 7.65 8.29
C ASN A 91 11.16 9.08 7.84
N GLY A 92 10.16 9.95 7.71
CA GLY A 92 10.28 11.26 7.06
C GLY A 92 10.39 11.18 5.52
N PRO A 93 10.50 12.35 4.86
CA PRO A 93 10.28 12.47 3.42
C PRO A 93 11.39 11.82 2.58
N TRP A 94 10.99 11.14 1.49
CA TRP A 94 11.91 10.56 0.52
C TRP A 94 12.65 11.63 -0.30
N PRO A 95 13.99 11.56 -0.41
CA PRO A 95 14.76 12.43 -1.31
C PRO A 95 14.48 12.17 -2.80
N GLU A 96 14.35 13.25 -3.59
CA GLU A 96 14.14 13.26 -5.05
C GLU A 96 15.05 12.27 -5.80
N ASP A 97 16.36 12.25 -5.47
CA ASP A 97 17.36 11.43 -6.15
C ASP A 97 17.19 9.93 -5.87
N GLN A 98 16.67 9.57 -4.70
CA GLN A 98 16.41 8.18 -4.32
C GLN A 98 15.14 7.67 -5.01
N VAL A 99 14.06 8.48 -5.06
CA VAL A 99 12.84 8.15 -5.82
C VAL A 99 13.17 7.96 -7.31
N LEU A 100 14.02 8.83 -7.86
CA LEU A 100 14.55 8.71 -9.23
C LEU A 100 15.32 7.39 -9.45
N ASP A 101 16.17 6.96 -8.53
CA ASP A 101 16.97 5.72 -8.67
C ASP A 101 16.09 4.46 -8.61
N TYR A 102 15.15 4.39 -7.66
CA TYR A 102 14.18 3.31 -7.57
C TYR A 102 13.31 3.19 -8.83
N LEU A 103 12.74 4.31 -9.31
CA LEU A 103 11.92 4.31 -10.52
C LEU A 103 12.75 4.04 -11.80
N SER A 104 13.99 4.50 -11.87
CA SER A 104 14.90 4.17 -12.99
C SER A 104 15.31 2.69 -13.00
N THR A 105 15.39 2.06 -11.83
CA THR A 105 15.76 0.65 -11.69
C THR A 105 14.59 -0.30 -11.96
N TYR A 106 13.40 -0.01 -11.42
CA TYR A 106 12.26 -0.93 -11.44
C TYR A 106 11.12 -0.51 -12.37
N GLY A 107 10.96 0.77 -12.71
CA GLY A 107 9.81 1.27 -13.48
C GLY A 107 9.65 0.72 -14.90
N SER A 108 10.70 0.08 -15.45
CA SER A 108 10.67 -0.65 -16.73
C SER A 108 10.75 -2.17 -16.60
N ASN A 109 10.62 -2.73 -15.39
CA ASN A 109 10.54 -4.17 -15.15
C ASN A 109 9.17 -4.71 -15.63
N SER A 110 9.12 -5.96 -16.10
CA SER A 110 7.91 -6.57 -16.67
C SER A 110 6.79 -6.86 -15.64
N ALA A 111 7.14 -6.98 -14.36
CA ALA A 111 6.22 -7.04 -13.24
C ALA A 111 5.89 -5.65 -12.64
N TYR A 112 6.47 -4.54 -13.13
CA TYR A 112 6.05 -3.21 -12.70
C TYR A 112 4.69 -2.85 -13.32
N TYR A 113 3.71 -2.43 -12.52
CA TYR A 113 2.38 -2.09 -13.04
C TYR A 113 2.43 -0.84 -13.93
N GLN A 114 1.90 -0.95 -15.15
CA GLN A 114 1.91 0.12 -16.15
C GLN A 114 0.49 0.59 -16.43
N TYR A 115 0.19 1.86 -16.14
CA TYR A 115 -1.05 2.50 -16.57
C TYR A 115 -0.80 3.28 -17.86
N ASN A 116 -1.52 2.97 -18.94
CA ASN A 116 -1.35 3.59 -20.27
C ASN A 116 0.10 3.61 -20.82
N GLY A 117 0.96 2.69 -20.37
CA GLY A 117 2.38 2.64 -20.74
C GLY A 117 3.31 3.54 -19.92
N GLN A 118 2.84 4.01 -18.76
CA GLN A 118 3.60 4.73 -17.74
C GLN A 118 3.67 3.88 -16.47
N PRO A 119 4.81 3.83 -15.76
CA PRO A 119 4.86 3.17 -14.45
C PRO A 119 3.95 3.92 -13.47
N LEU A 120 3.02 3.20 -12.85
CA LEU A 120 2.12 3.75 -11.83
C LEU A 120 2.90 3.98 -10.53
N VAL A 121 2.72 5.12 -9.88
CA VAL A 121 3.41 5.44 -8.62
C VAL A 121 2.45 6.16 -7.68
N SER A 122 2.40 5.74 -6.43
CA SER A 122 1.72 6.44 -5.35
C SER A 122 2.72 6.92 -4.29
N THR A 123 2.21 7.72 -3.36
CA THR A 123 2.88 8.04 -2.11
C THR A 123 1.89 7.81 -0.98
N PHE A 124 2.40 7.54 0.21
CA PHE A 124 1.67 7.81 1.45
C PHE A 124 2.16 9.16 1.98
N GLU A 125 1.25 10.14 2.00
CA GLU A 125 1.51 11.55 2.27
C GLU A 125 2.66 12.16 1.44
N GLY A 126 3.43 13.10 2.02
CA GLY A 126 4.46 13.89 1.33
C GLY A 126 4.00 15.08 0.48
N PRO A 127 2.89 15.79 0.76
CA PRO A 127 2.41 16.88 -0.10
C PRO A 127 3.37 18.07 -0.20
N ASP A 128 4.25 18.27 0.77
CA ASP A 128 5.25 19.35 0.74
C ASP A 128 6.48 19.02 -0.14
N ASN A 129 6.64 17.76 -0.55
CA ASN A 129 7.57 17.33 -1.59
C ASN A 129 6.97 17.33 -3.00
N ALA A 130 5.77 17.91 -3.20
CA ALA A 130 5.10 17.94 -4.51
C ALA A 130 5.95 18.58 -5.63
N ASP A 131 6.80 19.56 -5.31
CA ASP A 131 7.66 20.22 -6.31
C ASP A 131 8.71 19.25 -6.91
N ASP A 132 9.20 18.27 -6.14
CA ASP A 132 10.17 17.27 -6.59
C ASP A 132 9.60 16.42 -7.75
N TRP A 133 8.28 16.17 -7.73
CA TRP A 133 7.59 15.40 -8.74
C TRP A 133 7.57 16.06 -10.13
N VAL A 134 7.85 17.36 -10.22
CA VAL A 134 8.09 18.04 -11.52
C VAL A 134 9.31 17.45 -12.22
N THR A 135 10.38 17.11 -11.49
CA THR A 135 11.54 16.39 -12.06
C THR A 135 11.26 14.91 -12.19
N ILE A 136 10.74 14.26 -11.14
CA ILE A 136 10.58 12.79 -11.10
C ILE A 136 9.74 12.32 -12.29
N LYS A 137 8.57 12.94 -12.52
CA LYS A 137 7.70 12.58 -13.66
C LYS A 137 8.35 12.88 -15.01
N LYS A 138 9.16 13.95 -15.11
CA LYS A 138 9.84 14.36 -16.34
C LYS A 138 10.97 13.40 -16.76
N GLU A 139 11.71 12.84 -15.81
CA GLU A 139 12.82 11.91 -16.11
C GLU A 139 12.34 10.44 -16.18
N THR A 140 11.32 10.05 -15.41
CA THR A 140 10.83 8.66 -15.34
C THR A 140 9.60 8.37 -16.21
N ASN A 141 8.86 9.41 -16.62
CA ASN A 141 7.56 9.31 -17.31
C ASN A 141 6.49 8.56 -16.50
N CYS A 142 6.59 8.53 -15.16
CA CYS A 142 5.60 7.89 -14.29
C CYS A 142 4.22 8.58 -14.29
N PHE A 143 3.21 7.81 -13.90
CA PHE A 143 1.84 8.29 -13.63
C PHE A 143 1.66 8.36 -12.11
N LEU A 144 1.48 9.58 -11.59
CA LEU A 144 1.50 9.87 -10.16
C LEU A 144 0.08 9.94 -9.59
N ILE A 145 -0.24 9.04 -8.66
CA ILE A 145 -1.50 9.01 -7.90
C ILE A 145 -1.20 8.95 -6.39
N PRO A 146 -0.86 10.09 -5.77
CA PRO A 146 -0.47 10.15 -4.38
C PRO A 146 -1.70 10.10 -3.47
N ASP A 147 -1.53 9.59 -2.25
CA ASP A 147 -2.39 9.96 -1.14
C ASP A 147 -1.84 11.22 -0.49
N TRP A 148 -2.64 12.29 -0.49
CA TRP A 148 -2.39 13.55 0.21
C TRP A 148 -3.65 13.95 1.00
N SER A 149 -4.21 12.98 1.73
CA SER A 149 -5.46 13.12 2.47
C SER A 149 -5.37 14.20 3.57
N SER A 150 -4.18 14.46 4.12
CA SER A 150 -3.90 15.56 5.06
C SER A 150 -4.29 16.95 4.53
N LEU A 151 -4.27 17.14 3.21
CA LEU A 151 -4.72 18.37 2.54
C LEU A 151 -6.17 18.30 2.05
N GLY A 152 -6.68 17.10 1.84
CA GLY A 152 -7.90 16.83 1.09
C GLY A 152 -7.79 17.19 -0.40
N ALA A 153 -8.62 16.55 -1.23
CA ALA A 153 -8.50 16.58 -2.69
C ALA A 153 -8.37 17.97 -3.32
N LYS A 154 -9.03 19.00 -2.79
CA LYS A 154 -8.99 20.36 -3.34
C LYS A 154 -7.60 21.00 -3.26
N ALA A 155 -6.93 20.87 -2.11
CA ALA A 155 -5.60 21.45 -1.90
C ALA A 155 -4.51 20.53 -2.45
N ALA A 156 -4.71 19.20 -2.39
CA ALA A 156 -3.88 18.22 -3.09
C ALA A 156 -3.81 18.50 -4.61
N MET A 157 -4.96 18.65 -5.29
CA MET A 157 -4.98 18.99 -6.73
C MET A 157 -4.39 20.37 -7.03
N ALA A 158 -4.41 21.32 -6.08
CA ALA A 158 -3.82 22.64 -6.26
C ALA A 158 -2.28 22.62 -6.30
N LYS A 159 -1.62 21.54 -5.84
CA LYS A 159 -0.17 21.31 -6.04
C LYS A 159 0.18 21.05 -7.53
N GLY A 160 -0.79 20.62 -8.36
CA GLY A 160 -0.70 20.66 -9.82
C GLY A 160 0.19 19.61 -10.51
N VAL A 161 0.77 18.65 -9.78
CA VAL A 161 1.67 17.61 -10.32
C VAL A 161 1.05 16.20 -10.38
N ALA A 162 -0.05 15.95 -9.66
CA ALA A 162 -0.70 14.64 -9.61
C ALA A 162 -1.53 14.36 -10.90
N ASP A 163 -1.53 13.11 -11.38
CA ASP A 163 -2.34 12.66 -12.51
C ASP A 163 -3.69 12.05 -12.06
N GLY A 164 -3.80 11.72 -10.78
CA GLY A 164 -5.01 11.28 -10.07
C GLY A 164 -4.79 11.45 -8.55
N LEU A 165 -5.73 11.01 -7.72
CA LEU A 165 -5.52 10.96 -6.26
C LEU A 165 -6.02 9.64 -5.65
N LEU A 166 -5.26 9.13 -4.69
CA LEU A 166 -5.72 8.17 -3.68
C LEU A 166 -6.31 8.97 -2.50
N SER A 167 -7.27 8.38 -1.78
CA SER A 167 -7.69 8.85 -0.47
C SER A 167 -7.42 7.76 0.57
N TRP A 168 -7.14 8.16 1.81
CA TRP A 168 -7.02 7.26 2.96
C TRP A 168 -8.34 7.07 3.73
N ALA A 169 -9.43 7.70 3.30
CA ALA A 169 -10.74 7.65 3.99
C ALA A 169 -11.47 6.30 3.77
N ALA A 170 -10.95 5.23 4.38
CA ALA A 170 -11.46 3.87 4.26
C ALA A 170 -12.46 3.47 5.35
N TRP A 171 -12.58 4.24 6.44
CA TRP A 171 -13.35 3.88 7.64
C TRP A 171 -14.41 4.94 8.04
N PRO A 172 -15.49 4.56 8.75
CA PRO A 172 -16.60 5.46 9.07
C PRO A 172 -16.36 6.29 10.34
N TRP A 173 -17.03 7.45 10.43
CA TRP A 173 -16.93 8.36 11.57
C TRP A 173 -17.80 7.92 12.75
N GLY A 174 -17.16 7.42 13.81
CA GLY A 174 -17.79 7.09 15.09
C GLY A 174 -18.99 6.15 14.97
N PRO A 175 -20.20 6.56 15.41
CA PRO A 175 -21.41 5.73 15.35
C PRO A 175 -22.10 5.70 13.98
N GLN A 176 -21.55 6.36 12.95
CA GLN A 176 -22.16 6.35 11.61
C GLN A 176 -21.90 5.01 10.90
N GLU A 177 -22.72 4.68 9.90
CA GLU A 177 -22.32 3.72 8.86
C GLU A 177 -21.41 4.43 7.84
N MET A 178 -20.78 3.68 6.94
CA MET A 178 -19.93 4.27 5.90
C MET A 178 -20.75 5.08 4.87
N ASN A 179 -20.09 6.05 4.22
CA ASN A 179 -20.69 6.95 3.24
C ASN A 179 -19.69 7.40 2.16
N THR A 180 -20.23 7.96 1.07
CA THR A 180 -19.46 8.37 -0.11
C THR A 180 -19.13 9.87 -0.18
N TYR A 181 -19.24 10.66 0.90
CA TYR A 181 -19.06 12.11 0.80
C TYR A 181 -17.62 12.52 0.48
N VAL A 182 -16.63 11.85 1.07
CA VAL A 182 -15.22 12.08 0.77
C VAL A 182 -14.95 11.72 -0.69
N ASP A 183 -15.38 10.54 -1.13
CA ASP A 183 -15.24 10.04 -2.51
C ASP A 183 -15.88 10.99 -3.55
N ALA A 184 -17.08 11.51 -3.26
CA ALA A 184 -17.75 12.49 -4.10
C ALA A 184 -16.97 13.81 -4.18
N SER A 185 -16.30 14.23 -3.10
CA SER A 185 -15.42 15.41 -3.10
C SER A 185 -14.15 15.17 -3.94
N TYR A 186 -13.52 14.00 -3.83
CA TYR A 186 -12.34 13.63 -4.61
C TYR A 186 -12.66 13.65 -6.10
N ARG A 187 -13.70 12.92 -6.53
CA ARG A 187 -14.15 12.90 -7.94
C ARG A 187 -14.56 14.30 -8.45
N GLY A 188 -15.15 15.12 -7.59
CA GLY A 188 -15.52 16.50 -7.90
C GLY A 188 -14.32 17.41 -8.17
N TYR A 189 -13.24 17.29 -7.40
CA TYR A 189 -12.02 18.09 -7.60
C TYR A 189 -11.06 17.51 -8.64
N LEU A 190 -11.05 16.19 -8.84
CA LEU A 190 -10.30 15.51 -9.91
C LEU A 190 -10.84 15.83 -11.32
N ASN A 191 -12.14 16.17 -11.45
CA ASN A 191 -12.74 16.64 -12.69
C ASN A 191 -12.47 15.70 -13.91
N GLY A 192 -12.54 14.40 -13.68
CA GLY A 192 -12.31 13.36 -14.71
C GLY A 192 -10.89 12.81 -14.79
N LEU A 193 -9.98 13.22 -13.90
CA LEU A 193 -8.76 12.48 -13.60
C LEU A 193 -9.08 11.25 -12.71
N PRO A 194 -8.31 10.15 -12.79
CA PRO A 194 -8.57 8.93 -12.02
C PRO A 194 -8.62 9.13 -10.49
N TYR A 195 -9.66 8.58 -9.87
CA TYR A 195 -9.75 8.40 -8.43
C TYR A 195 -9.37 6.96 -8.05
N MET A 196 -8.52 6.83 -7.04
CA MET A 196 -8.27 5.55 -6.36
C MET A 196 -9.03 5.54 -5.04
N MET A 197 -10.04 4.68 -4.96
CA MET A 197 -10.94 4.57 -3.81
C MET A 197 -10.37 3.57 -2.78
N PRO A 198 -10.25 3.96 -1.49
CA PRO A 198 -9.80 3.04 -0.45
C PRO A 198 -10.94 2.10 0.00
N VAL A 199 -10.61 0.83 0.22
CA VAL A 199 -11.52 -0.19 0.74
C VAL A 199 -10.82 -0.98 1.83
N SER A 200 -11.40 -1.04 3.03
CA SER A 200 -10.82 -1.76 4.16
C SER A 200 -11.87 -2.61 4.87
N PRO A 201 -11.54 -3.79 5.42
CA PRO A 201 -12.52 -4.61 6.13
C PRO A 201 -12.73 -4.18 7.59
N TRP A 202 -11.70 -3.60 8.22
CA TRP A 202 -11.60 -3.35 9.65
C TRP A 202 -10.54 -2.28 9.93
N PHE A 203 -10.39 -1.85 11.17
CA PHE A 203 -9.17 -1.20 11.67
C PHE A 203 -9.12 -1.36 13.18
N TYR A 204 -7.96 -1.72 13.75
CA TYR A 204 -7.68 -1.61 15.17
C TYR A 204 -6.17 -1.63 15.41
N THR A 205 -5.68 -0.69 16.21
CA THR A 205 -4.28 -0.66 16.63
C THR A 205 -4.16 -0.34 18.12
N ASN A 206 -3.20 -0.98 18.78
CA ASN A 206 -2.76 -0.64 20.13
C ASN A 206 -1.24 -0.85 20.19
N LEU A 207 -0.52 0.15 19.67
CA LEU A 207 0.92 0.21 19.52
C LEU A 207 1.46 1.49 20.20
N PRO A 208 1.60 1.50 21.54
CA PRO A 208 2.13 2.65 22.29
C PRO A 208 3.51 3.12 21.81
N GLY A 209 4.36 2.21 21.30
CA GLY A 209 5.66 2.54 20.73
C GLY A 209 5.60 3.42 19.47
N TYR A 210 4.43 3.52 18.83
CA TYR A 210 4.14 4.44 17.72
C TYR A 210 3.11 5.52 18.11
N ASN A 211 2.78 5.65 19.40
CA ASN A 211 1.72 6.50 19.93
C ASN A 211 0.30 6.18 19.38
N LYS A 212 0.06 4.97 18.87
CA LYS A 212 -1.22 4.56 18.25
C LYS A 212 -2.08 3.72 19.21
N ASN A 213 -3.33 4.10 19.46
CA ASN A 213 -4.27 3.33 20.29
C ASN A 213 -5.75 3.66 19.98
N TRP A 214 -6.25 3.24 18.82
CA TRP A 214 -7.64 3.49 18.40
C TRP A 214 -8.18 2.39 17.48
N MET A 215 -9.46 2.48 17.18
CA MET A 215 -10.12 1.74 16.10
C MET A 215 -11.07 2.66 15.33
N TRP A 216 -11.51 2.22 14.14
CA TRP A 216 -12.74 2.72 13.53
C TRP A 216 -13.77 1.59 13.44
N ARG A 217 -15.05 1.93 13.31
CA ARG A 217 -16.14 0.96 13.36
C ARG A 217 -16.19 0.08 12.11
N GLY A 218 -15.51 -1.07 12.15
CA GLY A 218 -15.48 -2.05 11.05
C GLY A 218 -16.73 -2.93 10.89
N ASP A 219 -17.70 -2.86 11.82
CA ASP A 219 -18.89 -3.74 11.94
C ASP A 219 -19.45 -4.28 10.61
N ASN A 220 -19.98 -3.41 9.74
CA ASN A 220 -20.53 -3.75 8.41
C ASN A 220 -19.57 -3.45 7.25
N LEU A 221 -18.42 -2.82 7.53
CA LEU A 221 -17.66 -1.97 6.60
C LEU A 221 -17.25 -2.69 5.30
N TRP A 222 -16.81 -3.94 5.40
CA TRP A 222 -16.41 -4.74 4.23
C TRP A 222 -17.56 -4.98 3.25
N TYR A 223 -18.81 -5.09 3.71
CA TYR A 223 -19.94 -5.21 2.80
C TYR A 223 -20.27 -3.86 2.14
N ASP A 224 -20.42 -2.82 2.97
CA ASP A 224 -20.90 -1.51 2.54
C ASP A 224 -19.91 -0.85 1.55
N ARG A 225 -18.61 -0.84 1.87
CA ARG A 225 -17.60 -0.17 1.03
C ARG A 225 -17.45 -0.81 -0.35
N TRP A 226 -17.70 -2.12 -0.47
CA TRP A 226 -17.79 -2.80 -1.77
C TRP A 226 -19.11 -2.52 -2.51
N GLN A 227 -20.23 -2.27 -1.82
CA GLN A 227 -21.45 -1.75 -2.48
C GLN A 227 -21.23 -0.32 -3.01
N GLU A 228 -20.48 0.50 -2.28
CA GLU A 228 -20.13 1.86 -2.70
C GLU A 228 -19.17 1.87 -3.91
N VAL A 229 -18.20 0.96 -3.99
CA VAL A 229 -17.39 0.75 -5.21
C VAL A 229 -18.26 0.36 -6.40
N TRP A 230 -19.24 -0.53 -6.21
CA TRP A 230 -20.20 -0.92 -7.25
C TRP A 230 -21.10 0.25 -7.70
N TYR A 231 -21.46 1.15 -6.80
CA TYR A 231 -22.29 2.33 -7.09
C TYR A 231 -21.49 3.48 -7.73
N LEU A 232 -20.35 3.85 -7.15
CA LEU A 232 -19.52 4.96 -7.59
C LEU A 232 -18.79 4.65 -8.90
N GLN A 233 -18.31 3.41 -9.06
CA GLN A 233 -17.47 3.01 -10.20
C GLN A 233 -16.23 3.92 -10.35
N PRO A 234 -15.29 3.90 -9.38
CA PRO A 234 -14.01 4.58 -9.51
C PRO A 234 -13.15 3.95 -10.64
N GLU A 235 -12.06 4.61 -10.99
CA GLU A 235 -11.07 4.13 -11.95
C GLU A 235 -10.11 3.12 -11.28
N PHE A 236 -9.78 3.31 -10.00
CA PHE A 236 -8.97 2.37 -9.23
C PHE A 236 -9.59 2.12 -7.85
N VAL A 237 -9.24 0.97 -7.27
CA VAL A 237 -9.51 0.63 -5.87
C VAL A 237 -8.19 0.19 -5.24
N GLU A 238 -7.89 0.62 -4.03
CA GLU A 238 -6.82 0.04 -3.22
C GLU A 238 -7.39 -0.56 -1.93
N ILE A 239 -7.08 -1.84 -1.71
CA ILE A 239 -7.47 -2.55 -0.49
C ILE A 239 -6.45 -2.22 0.60
N LEU A 240 -6.92 -1.60 1.69
CA LEU A 240 -6.14 -1.29 2.89
C LEU A 240 -6.41 -2.38 3.94
N THR A 241 -5.57 -3.41 4.09
CA THR A 241 -4.26 -3.67 3.46
C THR A 241 -4.10 -5.15 3.12
N TRP A 242 -3.00 -5.55 2.47
CA TRP A 242 -2.62 -6.95 2.35
C TRP A 242 -2.02 -7.50 3.65
N ASN A 243 -1.02 -6.85 4.23
CA ASN A 243 -0.23 -7.40 5.36
C ASN A 243 0.10 -6.40 6.48
N ASP A 244 -0.67 -5.31 6.65
CA ASP A 244 -0.53 -4.51 7.86
C ASP A 244 -1.27 -5.15 9.03
N TYR A 245 -0.50 -5.94 9.78
CA TYR A 245 -0.87 -6.56 11.05
C TYR A 245 -0.94 -5.58 12.22
N GLY A 246 -0.22 -4.45 12.15
CA GLY A 246 -0.18 -3.43 13.20
C GLY A 246 -1.50 -2.67 13.36
N GLU A 247 -2.21 -2.48 12.26
CA GLU A 247 -3.49 -1.76 12.20
C GLU A 247 -4.71 -2.70 11.97
N SER A 248 -4.49 -4.02 12.11
CA SER A 248 -5.53 -5.07 12.09
C SER A 248 -6.42 -5.10 10.84
N HIS A 249 -5.89 -4.70 9.69
CA HIS A 249 -6.67 -4.56 8.45
C HIS A 249 -6.13 -5.29 7.23
N TYR A 250 -5.10 -6.13 7.46
CA TYR A 250 -4.63 -7.14 6.53
C TYR A 250 -5.77 -8.06 6.04
N ILE A 251 -5.74 -8.43 4.75
CA ILE A 251 -6.49 -9.55 4.15
C ILE A 251 -5.60 -10.72 3.71
N GLY A 252 -4.28 -10.57 3.83
CA GLY A 252 -3.28 -11.60 3.55
C GLY A 252 -3.21 -12.68 4.65
N PRO A 253 -2.41 -13.73 4.44
CA PRO A 253 -2.18 -14.75 5.45
C PRO A 253 -1.39 -14.19 6.65
N LEU A 254 -1.51 -14.86 7.80
CA LEU A 254 -0.70 -14.58 8.97
C LEU A 254 0.65 -15.31 8.90
N TYR A 255 1.74 -14.56 9.05
CA TYR A 255 3.10 -15.09 9.17
C TYR A 255 3.70 -14.70 10.54
N GLU A 256 3.97 -15.68 11.42
CA GLU A 256 4.55 -15.40 12.76
C GLU A 256 5.85 -14.59 12.68
N LYS A 257 6.69 -14.87 11.67
CA LYS A 257 7.95 -14.18 11.36
C LYS A 257 7.81 -12.75 10.81
N ALA A 258 6.57 -12.30 10.56
CA ALA A 258 6.24 -10.95 10.08
C ALA A 258 5.55 -10.08 11.15
N LEU A 259 5.28 -10.62 12.34
CA LEU A 259 4.63 -9.89 13.44
C LEU A 259 5.58 -8.93 14.20
N ALA A 260 6.65 -8.48 13.56
CA ALA A 260 7.57 -7.48 14.11
C ALA A 260 6.88 -6.19 14.62
N PRO A 261 5.82 -5.65 13.97
CA PRO A 261 5.09 -4.49 14.48
C PRO A 261 4.53 -4.66 15.90
N MET A 262 4.12 -5.87 16.30
CA MET A 262 3.62 -6.14 17.65
C MET A 262 4.70 -5.89 18.73
N TYR A 263 5.96 -6.12 18.40
CA TYR A 263 7.08 -5.98 19.33
C TYR A 263 7.72 -4.58 19.28
N VAL A 264 7.87 -4.02 18.08
CA VAL A 264 8.50 -2.70 17.88
C VAL A 264 7.53 -1.55 18.22
N GLY A 265 6.22 -1.74 18.01
CA GLY A 265 5.17 -0.85 18.49
C GLY A 265 4.77 -1.07 19.96
N GLU A 266 5.47 -1.92 20.71
CA GLU A 266 5.23 -2.21 22.14
C GLU A 266 3.78 -2.64 22.49
N ALA A 267 3.16 -3.51 21.67
CA ALA A 267 1.78 -3.93 21.86
C ALA A 267 1.56 -4.60 23.24
N PRO A 268 0.45 -4.29 23.96
CA PRO A 268 0.19 -4.86 25.28
C PRO A 268 -0.08 -6.37 25.26
N PHE A 269 -0.49 -6.90 24.10
CA PHE A 269 -0.61 -8.33 23.77
C PHE A 269 -0.68 -8.49 22.24
N ASN A 270 -0.49 -9.71 21.73
CA ASN A 270 -0.58 -9.99 20.29
C ASN A 270 -2.05 -10.13 19.84
N TYR A 271 -2.72 -9.01 19.56
CA TYR A 271 -4.12 -8.98 19.12
C TYR A 271 -4.38 -9.55 17.71
N VAL A 272 -3.32 -9.85 16.96
CA VAL A 272 -3.34 -10.49 15.64
C VAL A 272 -3.38 -12.02 15.76
N GLN A 273 -2.97 -12.58 16.91
CA GLN A 273 -2.89 -14.02 17.11
C GLN A 273 -4.28 -14.68 16.99
N ASN A 274 -4.38 -15.69 16.13
CA ASN A 274 -5.63 -16.41 15.82
C ASN A 274 -6.75 -15.54 15.22
N MET A 275 -6.42 -14.48 14.48
CA MET A 275 -7.40 -13.64 13.74
C MET A 275 -7.22 -13.80 12.22
N PRO A 276 -7.79 -14.85 11.58
CA PRO A 276 -7.50 -15.20 10.18
C PRO A 276 -8.38 -14.40 9.19
N HIS A 277 -8.02 -13.13 9.02
CA HIS A 277 -8.70 -12.17 8.15
C HIS A 277 -8.70 -12.55 6.67
N ASP A 278 -7.89 -13.53 6.26
CA ASP A 278 -7.88 -14.04 4.91
C ASP A 278 -9.23 -14.63 4.46
N GLY A 279 -10.11 -14.97 5.41
CA GLY A 279 -11.51 -15.29 5.13
C GLY A 279 -12.29 -14.18 4.43
N TRP A 280 -11.94 -12.90 4.60
CA TRP A 280 -12.55 -11.79 3.87
C TRP A 280 -12.22 -11.78 2.38
N ARG A 281 -11.16 -12.47 1.94
CA ARG A 281 -10.82 -12.64 0.51
C ARG A 281 -11.80 -13.52 -0.26
N LEU A 282 -12.56 -14.38 0.43
CA LEU A 282 -13.29 -15.49 -0.21
C LEU A 282 -14.23 -15.05 -1.35
N PHE A 283 -14.81 -13.85 -1.28
CA PHE A 283 -15.72 -13.33 -2.32
C PHE A 283 -15.08 -12.29 -3.24
N LEU A 284 -13.83 -11.89 -3.02
CA LEU A 284 -13.15 -10.88 -3.86
C LEU A 284 -13.20 -11.22 -5.36
N PRO A 285 -13.02 -12.47 -5.83
CA PRO A 285 -13.13 -12.79 -7.25
C PRO A 285 -14.49 -12.40 -7.86
N PHE A 286 -15.58 -12.70 -7.15
CA PHE A 286 -16.92 -12.30 -7.58
C PHE A 286 -17.12 -10.77 -7.51
N ILE A 287 -16.65 -10.13 -6.44
CA ILE A 287 -16.83 -8.69 -6.20
C ILE A 287 -16.05 -7.85 -7.21
N ILE A 288 -14.81 -8.24 -7.46
CA ILE A 288 -13.89 -7.57 -8.37
C ILE A 288 -14.31 -7.82 -9.83
N ASP A 289 -14.78 -9.02 -10.18
CA ASP A 289 -15.35 -9.27 -11.52
C ASP A 289 -16.63 -8.46 -11.75
N MET A 290 -17.50 -8.33 -10.74
CA MET A 290 -18.66 -7.44 -10.80
C MET A 290 -18.23 -5.99 -11.07
N TYR A 291 -17.26 -5.47 -10.31
CA TYR A 291 -16.72 -4.12 -10.48
C TYR A 291 -16.05 -3.90 -11.85
N LYS A 292 -15.16 -4.80 -12.29
CA LYS A 292 -14.39 -4.70 -13.54
C LYS A 292 -15.27 -4.92 -14.78
N TYR A 293 -16.12 -5.94 -14.77
CA TYR A 293 -16.83 -6.45 -15.96
C TYR A 293 -18.34 -6.23 -15.95
N ASN A 294 -18.88 -5.48 -14.98
CA ASN A 294 -20.31 -5.15 -14.85
C ASN A 294 -21.22 -6.39 -14.65
N THR A 295 -20.65 -7.58 -14.44
CA THR A 295 -21.37 -8.85 -14.19
C THR A 295 -20.39 -9.95 -13.76
N SER A 296 -20.85 -10.92 -12.96
CA SER A 296 -20.06 -12.10 -12.58
C SER A 296 -20.95 -13.34 -12.49
N THR A 297 -20.37 -14.49 -12.16
CA THR A 297 -21.07 -15.78 -12.02
C THR A 297 -20.67 -16.43 -10.71
N VAL A 298 -21.65 -16.78 -9.87
CA VAL A 298 -21.41 -17.64 -8.71
C VAL A 298 -21.10 -19.04 -9.23
N THR A 299 -19.87 -19.47 -9.02
CA THR A 299 -19.30 -20.79 -9.39
C THR A 299 -19.29 -21.77 -8.20
N GLN A 300 -19.23 -21.24 -6.99
CA GLN A 300 -19.31 -21.96 -5.72
C GLN A 300 -20.06 -21.09 -4.72
N GLU A 301 -20.91 -21.69 -3.88
CA GLU A 301 -21.56 -20.96 -2.79
C GLU A 301 -20.63 -20.92 -1.57
N GLY A 302 -20.72 -19.88 -0.75
CA GLY A 302 -19.85 -19.75 0.41
C GLY A 302 -20.37 -18.78 1.47
N LEU A 303 -19.72 -18.78 2.62
CA LEU A 303 -20.06 -18.00 3.80
C LEU A 303 -18.76 -17.42 4.41
N VAL A 304 -18.81 -16.15 4.79
CA VAL A 304 -17.80 -15.45 5.62
C VAL A 304 -18.51 -14.94 6.86
N THR A 305 -17.86 -14.97 8.01
CA THR A 305 -18.41 -14.56 9.31
C THR A 305 -17.33 -13.87 10.13
N TRP A 306 -17.66 -12.78 10.83
CA TRP A 306 -16.71 -12.09 11.70
C TRP A 306 -17.36 -11.55 12.98
N PHE A 307 -16.58 -11.50 14.07
CA PHE A 307 -16.99 -10.95 15.37
C PHE A 307 -15.77 -10.62 16.25
N ARG A 308 -15.95 -9.71 17.22
CA ARG A 308 -14.95 -9.43 18.28
C ARG A 308 -14.88 -10.63 19.24
N PRO A 309 -13.70 -11.20 19.58
CA PRO A 309 -13.60 -12.42 20.39
C PRO A 309 -14.15 -12.30 21.82
N GLN A 310 -14.15 -11.10 22.40
CA GLN A 310 -14.73 -10.84 23.73
C GLN A 310 -15.95 -9.89 23.64
N PRO A 311 -17.02 -10.13 24.42
CA PRO A 311 -18.12 -9.17 24.55
C PRO A 311 -17.65 -7.82 25.11
N MET A 312 -18.32 -6.74 24.73
CA MET A 312 -17.97 -5.39 25.18
C MET A 312 -17.98 -5.26 26.71
N GLY A 313 -16.89 -4.73 27.27
CA GLY A 313 -16.74 -4.53 28.72
C GLY A 313 -16.53 -5.83 29.52
N ALA A 314 -16.24 -6.96 28.86
CA ALA A 314 -15.75 -8.16 29.54
C ALA A 314 -14.31 -7.98 30.06
N CYS A 315 -13.53 -7.14 29.38
CA CYS A 315 -12.11 -6.87 29.61
C CYS A 315 -11.84 -5.37 29.82
N ASN A 316 -10.59 -5.00 30.11
CA ASN A 316 -10.15 -3.61 30.06
C ASN A 316 -10.07 -3.14 28.60
N ASP A 317 -10.74 -2.04 28.25
CA ASP A 317 -10.67 -1.42 26.91
C ASP A 317 -9.26 -0.92 26.53
N GLY A 318 -8.37 -0.73 27.52
CA GLY A 318 -7.01 -0.28 27.31
C GLY A 318 -6.89 1.20 26.93
N ASN A 319 -7.88 2.02 27.28
CA ASN A 319 -8.04 3.42 26.84
C ASN A 319 -8.19 3.57 25.30
N THR A 320 -8.46 2.47 24.57
CA THR A 320 -8.64 2.48 23.11
C THR A 320 -9.86 3.30 22.73
N THR A 321 -9.73 4.26 21.83
CA THR A 321 -10.85 5.09 21.34
C THR A 321 -11.48 4.53 20.07
N ILE A 322 -12.72 4.94 19.77
CA ILE A 322 -13.19 5.00 18.38
C ILE A 322 -12.80 6.36 17.81
N ASN A 323 -12.29 6.41 16.58
CA ASN A 323 -11.67 7.58 15.97
C ASN A 323 -10.43 8.05 16.76
N THR A 324 -9.67 9.00 16.21
CA THR A 324 -8.43 9.50 16.85
C THR A 324 -8.26 11.00 16.68
N ALA A 325 -7.93 11.69 17.78
CA ALA A 325 -7.51 13.08 17.74
C ALA A 325 -6.17 13.27 16.98
N SER A 326 -5.41 12.19 16.74
CA SER A 326 -4.25 12.22 15.84
C SER A 326 -4.62 12.50 14.39
N GLU A 327 -5.85 12.24 13.95
CA GLU A 327 -6.34 12.64 12.62
C GLU A 327 -7.33 13.82 12.73
N LEU A 328 -7.22 14.59 13.83
CA LEU A 328 -8.05 15.75 14.19
C LEU A 328 -9.55 15.43 14.35
N GLU A 329 -9.88 14.16 14.56
CA GLU A 329 -11.25 13.67 14.71
C GLU A 329 -11.80 13.88 16.13
N ILE A 330 -13.12 13.72 16.29
CA ILE A 330 -13.74 13.57 17.61
C ILE A 330 -13.61 12.10 18.02
N GLU A 331 -12.94 11.85 19.14
CA GLU A 331 -12.85 10.52 19.74
C GLU A 331 -14.13 10.14 20.49
N PHE A 332 -14.48 8.85 20.49
CA PHE A 332 -15.62 8.29 21.22
C PHE A 332 -15.23 7.08 22.06
N GLU A 333 -15.91 6.90 23.20
CA GLU A 333 -15.85 5.69 24.02
C GLU A 333 -16.37 4.47 23.23
N PRO A 334 -15.64 3.34 23.12
CA PRO A 334 -16.10 2.17 22.37
C PRO A 334 -17.48 1.65 22.79
N LEU A 335 -17.76 1.69 24.10
CA LEU A 335 -19.04 1.28 24.70
C LEU A 335 -20.22 2.21 24.35
N SER A 336 -19.98 3.35 23.68
CA SER A 336 -21.01 4.28 23.22
C SER A 336 -21.36 4.13 21.73
N VAL A 337 -20.55 3.37 20.98
CA VAL A 337 -20.60 3.26 19.51
C VAL A 337 -20.86 1.82 19.05
N LEU A 338 -20.11 0.86 19.61
CA LEU A 338 -20.11 -0.52 19.15
C LEU A 338 -21.29 -1.33 19.70
N ASN A 339 -21.55 -2.48 19.07
CA ASN A 339 -22.58 -3.43 19.49
C ASN A 339 -22.03 -4.87 19.48
N ASP A 340 -22.50 -5.71 20.41
CA ASP A 340 -22.15 -7.14 20.46
C ASP A 340 -22.98 -7.93 19.45
N GLN A 341 -22.40 -8.14 18.26
CA GLN A 341 -23.02 -8.85 17.14
C GLN A 341 -22.02 -9.79 16.46
N ILE A 342 -22.56 -10.81 15.80
CA ILE A 342 -21.87 -11.67 14.83
C ILE A 342 -22.32 -11.23 13.44
N PHE A 343 -21.38 -10.83 12.60
CA PHE A 343 -21.63 -10.35 11.24
C PHE A 343 -21.33 -11.45 10.23
N PHE A 344 -22.07 -11.50 9.12
CA PHE A 344 -21.89 -12.54 8.11
C PHE A 344 -22.30 -12.09 6.72
N SER A 345 -21.60 -12.63 5.71
CA SER A 345 -21.91 -12.46 4.30
C SER A 345 -21.88 -13.82 3.60
N ALA A 346 -22.80 -14.06 2.67
CA ALA A 346 -22.82 -15.29 1.88
C ALA A 346 -22.99 -15.01 0.40
N LEU A 347 -22.11 -15.58 -0.42
CA LEU A 347 -22.22 -15.57 -1.87
C LEU A 347 -23.07 -16.77 -2.30
N LEU A 348 -24.27 -16.50 -2.83
CA LEU A 348 -25.27 -17.52 -3.11
C LEU A 348 -25.79 -17.44 -4.56
N GLY A 349 -25.92 -18.62 -5.18
CA GLY A 349 -26.52 -18.80 -6.50
C GLY A 349 -28.05 -18.89 -6.50
N SER A 350 -28.68 -18.92 -5.32
CA SER A 350 -30.11 -18.69 -5.11
C SER A 350 -30.39 -18.42 -3.62
N THR A 351 -31.57 -17.89 -3.28
CA THR A 351 -31.92 -17.63 -1.87
C THR A 351 -31.77 -18.86 -0.98
N ALA A 352 -31.25 -18.63 0.23
CA ALA A 352 -31.13 -19.58 1.33
C ALA A 352 -31.40 -18.83 2.65
N ASP A 353 -31.64 -19.57 3.72
CA ASP A 353 -31.87 -19.02 5.07
C ASP A 353 -30.59 -19.19 5.92
N VAL A 354 -30.39 -18.31 6.90
CA VAL A 354 -29.18 -18.25 7.75
C VAL A 354 -29.55 -18.42 9.21
N PHE A 355 -28.71 -19.16 9.93
CA PHE A 355 -28.87 -19.55 11.33
C PHE A 355 -27.55 -19.29 12.06
N VAL A 356 -27.63 -18.86 13.32
CA VAL A 356 -26.47 -18.60 14.18
C VAL A 356 -26.71 -19.24 15.54
N THR A 357 -25.70 -19.95 16.04
CA THR A 357 -25.70 -20.58 17.36
C THR A 357 -24.44 -20.13 18.11
N VAL A 358 -24.60 -19.83 19.41
CA VAL A 358 -23.49 -19.44 20.31
C VAL A 358 -23.49 -20.38 21.52
N GLY A 359 -22.47 -21.23 21.62
CA GLY A 359 -22.46 -22.36 22.55
C GLY A 359 -23.64 -23.29 22.31
N ASP A 360 -24.42 -23.60 23.34
CA ASP A 360 -25.66 -24.41 23.24
C ASP A 360 -26.92 -23.57 22.87
N THR A 361 -26.78 -22.32 22.41
CA THR A 361 -27.92 -21.38 22.23
C THR A 361 -28.10 -20.92 20.78
N ASP A 362 -29.20 -21.37 20.15
CA ASP A 362 -29.65 -20.85 18.85
C ASP A 362 -30.21 -19.42 19.00
N LEU A 363 -29.77 -18.49 18.13
CA LEU A 363 -30.26 -17.12 18.10
C LEU A 363 -31.57 -17.02 17.30
N THR A 364 -32.55 -16.28 17.81
CA THR A 364 -33.93 -16.28 17.28
C THR A 364 -34.22 -15.26 16.18
N ASP A 365 -33.48 -14.16 16.15
CA ASP A 365 -33.77 -12.98 15.32
C ASP A 365 -32.74 -12.78 14.21
N VAL A 366 -32.16 -13.89 13.73
CA VAL A 366 -31.18 -13.93 12.63
C VAL A 366 -31.90 -13.71 11.29
N SER A 367 -31.43 -12.74 10.50
CA SER A 367 -31.90 -12.59 9.11
C SER A 367 -30.92 -11.80 8.25
N TRP A 368 -31.04 -11.95 6.93
CA TRP A 368 -30.35 -11.10 5.96
C TRP A 368 -30.94 -9.67 5.97
N THR A 369 -30.13 -8.68 6.36
CA THR A 369 -30.46 -7.25 6.22
C THR A 369 -30.42 -6.85 4.75
N HIS A 370 -29.41 -7.32 4.01
CA HIS A 370 -29.21 -7.05 2.59
C HIS A 370 -29.28 -8.32 1.74
N LYS A 371 -29.88 -8.20 0.55
CA LYS A 371 -30.12 -9.29 -0.41
C LYS A 371 -29.88 -8.77 -1.83
N PRO A 372 -29.22 -9.54 -2.71
CA PRO A 372 -28.86 -9.10 -4.06
C PRO A 372 -30.07 -9.14 -5.01
N SER A 373 -30.08 -8.25 -5.99
CA SER A 373 -31.08 -8.21 -7.05
C SER A 373 -31.18 -9.53 -7.81
N GLY A 374 -32.41 -9.98 -8.08
CA GLY A 374 -32.66 -11.31 -8.67
C GLY A 374 -32.34 -12.50 -7.77
N GLY A 375 -31.83 -12.29 -6.54
CA GLY A 375 -31.54 -13.34 -5.57
C GLY A 375 -30.23 -14.11 -5.81
N VAL A 376 -29.35 -13.61 -6.68
CA VAL A 376 -28.04 -14.20 -7.02
C VAL A 376 -26.93 -13.20 -6.75
N GLY A 377 -25.97 -13.55 -5.90
CA GLY A 377 -24.89 -12.65 -5.46
C GLY A 377 -24.70 -12.69 -3.94
N ILE A 378 -24.24 -11.58 -3.37
CA ILE A 378 -23.91 -11.49 -1.94
C ILE A 378 -25.14 -11.08 -1.13
N TYR A 379 -25.46 -11.90 -0.14
CA TYR A 379 -26.38 -11.62 0.96
C TYR A 379 -25.54 -11.21 2.17
N HIS A 380 -26.03 -10.27 2.98
CA HIS A 380 -25.34 -9.81 4.19
C HIS A 380 -26.33 -9.61 5.35
N GLY A 381 -25.84 -9.75 6.58
CA GLY A 381 -26.60 -9.57 7.81
C GLY A 381 -25.73 -9.70 9.06
N SER A 382 -26.39 -9.53 10.21
CA SER A 382 -25.77 -9.75 11.51
C SER A 382 -26.78 -10.37 12.49
N ALA A 383 -26.28 -10.84 13.62
CA ALA A 383 -27.08 -11.33 14.74
C ALA A 383 -26.50 -10.82 16.06
N ALA A 384 -27.31 -10.10 16.84
CA ALA A 384 -26.97 -9.75 18.22
C ALA A 384 -27.01 -11.00 19.11
N TYR A 385 -26.03 -11.14 20.01
CA TYR A 385 -25.90 -12.31 20.88
C TYR A 385 -25.90 -11.93 22.36
N THR A 386 -26.19 -12.89 23.24
CA THR A 386 -26.05 -12.72 24.70
C THR A 386 -25.48 -13.99 25.32
N GLY A 387 -24.16 -14.05 25.48
CA GLY A 387 -23.48 -15.22 26.04
C GLY A 387 -22.02 -15.37 25.59
N THR A 388 -21.47 -16.55 25.83
CA THR A 388 -20.11 -16.97 25.47
C THR A 388 -20.13 -18.45 25.07
N GLY A 389 -19.32 -18.84 24.09
CA GLY A 389 -19.23 -20.19 23.57
C GLY A 389 -18.78 -20.20 22.11
N ASP A 390 -18.64 -21.40 21.54
CA ASP A 390 -18.32 -21.60 20.13
C ASP A 390 -19.38 -20.93 19.23
N VAL A 391 -18.95 -20.24 18.18
CA VAL A 391 -19.84 -19.61 17.20
C VAL A 391 -19.96 -20.52 16.00
N VAL A 392 -21.20 -20.86 15.64
CA VAL A 392 -21.54 -21.58 14.41
C VAL A 392 -22.51 -20.73 13.60
N VAL A 393 -22.19 -20.50 12.33
CA VAL A 393 -23.08 -19.83 11.37
C VAL A 393 -23.34 -20.78 10.22
N THR A 394 -24.61 -21.11 9.98
CA THR A 394 -25.02 -22.12 9.01
C THR A 394 -25.99 -21.52 8.01
N VAL A 395 -25.68 -21.64 6.71
CA VAL A 395 -26.62 -21.31 5.63
C VAL A 395 -27.27 -22.61 5.13
N SER A 396 -28.59 -22.67 5.12
CA SER A 396 -29.35 -23.85 4.70
C SER A 396 -30.46 -23.51 3.70
N ARG A 397 -30.82 -24.49 2.85
CA ARG A 397 -31.83 -24.32 1.80
C ARG A 397 -32.79 -25.51 1.81
N VAL A 398 -34.06 -25.25 2.10
CA VAL A 398 -35.10 -26.29 2.29
C VAL A 398 -34.73 -27.31 3.40
N GLY A 399 -33.96 -26.87 4.40
CA GLY A 399 -33.54 -27.70 5.54
C GLY A 399 -32.26 -28.52 5.34
N GLU A 400 -31.62 -28.45 4.18
CA GLU A 400 -30.28 -29.03 3.94
C GLU A 400 -29.22 -27.94 4.09
N THR A 401 -28.15 -28.20 4.85
CA THR A 401 -27.00 -27.27 4.99
C THR A 401 -26.26 -27.14 3.65
N ILE A 402 -26.03 -25.89 3.24
CA ILE A 402 -25.25 -25.54 2.04
C ILE A 402 -23.78 -25.31 2.42
N VAL A 403 -23.56 -24.53 3.47
CA VAL A 403 -22.24 -24.16 3.98
C VAL A 403 -22.36 -23.76 5.46
N GLU A 404 -21.30 -24.00 6.23
CA GLU A 404 -21.24 -23.75 7.67
C GLU A 404 -19.84 -23.22 8.03
N VAL A 405 -19.79 -22.19 8.87
CA VAL A 405 -18.55 -21.65 9.45
C VAL A 405 -18.58 -21.90 10.96
N SER A 406 -17.47 -22.43 11.48
CA SER A 406 -17.25 -22.69 12.91
C SER A 406 -15.76 -22.61 13.24
N GLY A 407 -15.40 -22.73 14.52
CA GLY A 407 -14.01 -22.74 15.00
C GLY A 407 -13.58 -21.46 15.73
N GLY A 408 -14.33 -20.38 15.59
CA GLY A 408 -14.25 -19.20 16.46
C GLY A 408 -15.13 -19.38 17.71
N SER A 409 -14.80 -18.68 18.79
CA SER A 409 -15.62 -18.67 20.01
C SER A 409 -15.64 -17.28 20.66
N ILE A 410 -16.77 -16.94 21.27
CA ILE A 410 -16.93 -15.71 22.06
C ILE A 410 -16.61 -16.05 23.52
N THR A 411 -15.69 -15.32 24.14
CA THR A 411 -15.15 -15.62 25.47
C THR A 411 -15.11 -14.40 26.38
N SER A 412 -15.11 -14.61 27.71
CA SER A 412 -14.80 -13.56 28.70
C SER A 412 -13.37 -13.67 29.23
N VAL A 413 -12.50 -14.39 28.52
CA VAL A 413 -11.07 -14.49 28.80
C VAL A 413 -10.32 -13.40 28.02
N CYS A 414 -9.53 -12.62 28.74
CA CYS A 414 -8.84 -11.43 28.25
C CYS A 414 -7.32 -11.68 28.25
N ASP A 415 -6.66 -11.60 27.10
CA ASP A 415 -5.21 -11.74 27.05
C ASP A 415 -4.53 -10.52 27.68
N ASN A 416 -3.63 -10.77 28.63
CA ASN A 416 -3.06 -9.78 29.56
C ASN A 416 -4.08 -8.88 30.30
N GLY A 417 -5.37 -9.23 30.30
CA GLY A 417 -6.46 -8.45 30.90
C GLY A 417 -7.14 -7.44 29.96
N PHE A 418 -6.68 -7.32 28.70
CA PHE A 418 -7.20 -6.38 27.73
C PHE A 418 -8.27 -6.98 26.81
N GLN A 419 -9.13 -6.12 26.28
CA GLN A 419 -10.11 -6.42 25.24
C GLN A 419 -9.40 -6.58 23.90
N ASN A 420 -9.70 -7.64 23.14
CA ASN A 420 -9.32 -7.65 21.72
C ASN A 420 -10.43 -7.00 20.88
N TRP A 421 -10.11 -5.83 20.33
CA TRP A 421 -10.98 -5.10 19.40
C TRP A 421 -10.79 -5.53 17.94
N ASN A 422 -9.82 -6.40 17.66
CA ASN A 422 -9.69 -7.08 16.38
C ASN A 422 -10.86 -8.07 16.14
N ALA A 423 -11.06 -8.50 14.89
CA ALA A 423 -12.09 -9.46 14.53
C ALA A 423 -11.53 -10.87 14.37
N TRP A 424 -12.17 -11.86 14.99
CA TRP A 424 -12.05 -13.23 14.48
C TRP A 424 -12.86 -13.32 13.18
N VAL A 425 -12.26 -13.86 12.12
CA VAL A 425 -12.89 -14.03 10.81
C VAL A 425 -12.85 -15.50 10.42
N GLY A 426 -13.99 -16.08 10.08
CA GLY A 426 -14.11 -17.44 9.57
C GLY A 426 -14.70 -17.44 8.17
N SER A 427 -14.30 -18.40 7.34
CA SER A 427 -14.90 -18.59 6.02
C SER A 427 -14.98 -20.06 5.61
N ALA A 428 -15.95 -20.39 4.76
CA ALA A 428 -16.15 -21.73 4.24
C ALA A 428 -16.85 -21.70 2.87
N THR A 429 -16.69 -22.77 2.10
CA THR A 429 -17.37 -22.97 0.81
C THR A 429 -18.22 -24.23 0.80
N ALA A 430 -19.27 -24.23 -0.02
CA ALA A 430 -20.10 -25.40 -0.28
C ALA A 430 -19.31 -26.45 -1.07
N ILE A 431 -19.52 -27.73 -0.74
CA ILE A 431 -18.85 -28.87 -1.40
C ILE A 431 -19.27 -29.00 -2.88
N GLY A 432 -20.45 -28.48 -3.24
CA GLY A 432 -20.97 -28.49 -4.61
C GLY A 432 -20.65 -27.19 -5.36
N THR A 433 -20.30 -27.30 -6.64
CA THR A 433 -20.30 -26.16 -7.56
C THR A 433 -21.73 -25.72 -7.89
N THR A 434 -21.90 -24.44 -8.12
CA THR A 434 -23.12 -23.84 -8.65
C THR A 434 -22.80 -23.06 -9.91
N PHE A 435 -23.80 -22.68 -10.71
CA PHE A 435 -23.59 -21.88 -11.92
C PHE A 435 -24.75 -20.90 -12.08
N ALA A 436 -24.70 -19.83 -11.29
CA ALA A 436 -25.72 -18.78 -11.26
C ALA A 436 -25.10 -17.44 -11.66
N LYS A 437 -25.46 -16.93 -12.83
CA LYS A 437 -25.02 -15.61 -13.28
C LYS A 437 -25.81 -14.53 -12.53
N SER A 438 -25.11 -13.53 -11.97
CA SER A 438 -25.75 -12.37 -11.35
C SER A 438 -26.47 -11.50 -12.39
N LEU A 439 -27.37 -10.62 -11.94
CA LEU A 439 -27.79 -9.50 -12.77
C LEU A 439 -26.58 -8.59 -13.03
N SER A 440 -26.56 -7.95 -14.20
CA SER A 440 -25.51 -6.98 -14.51
C SER A 440 -25.75 -5.69 -13.73
N LEU A 441 -24.68 -5.12 -13.17
CA LEU A 441 -24.73 -3.94 -12.29
C LEU A 441 -25.41 -2.74 -12.96
N SER A 442 -25.29 -2.58 -14.29
CA SER A 442 -25.95 -1.51 -15.05
C SER A 442 -27.48 -1.68 -15.22
N ASN A 443 -28.09 -2.76 -14.71
CA ASN A 443 -29.55 -2.84 -14.53
C ASN A 443 -29.99 -2.32 -13.15
N ASP A 444 -29.06 -2.27 -12.21
CA ASP A 444 -29.26 -1.77 -10.87
C ASP A 444 -28.78 -0.32 -10.79
N THR A 445 -29.36 0.41 -9.85
CA THR A 445 -28.96 1.76 -9.46
C THR A 445 -29.16 1.86 -7.95
N CYS A 446 -28.88 3.01 -7.34
CA CYS A 446 -29.23 3.15 -5.93
C CYS A 446 -30.75 3.06 -5.75
N VAL A 447 -31.24 2.35 -4.73
CA VAL A 447 -32.67 2.20 -4.42
C VAL A 447 -33.02 2.44 -2.96
N GLU A 448 -32.07 2.27 -2.05
CA GLU A 448 -32.16 2.80 -0.68
C GLU A 448 -30.88 3.60 -0.45
N GLY A 449 -31.03 4.82 0.08
CA GLY A 449 -29.95 5.78 0.24
C GLY A 449 -30.40 6.94 1.12
N THR A 450 -29.45 7.65 1.71
CA THR A 450 -29.74 8.69 2.73
C THR A 450 -28.77 9.86 2.60
N GLY A 451 -28.94 10.88 3.44
CA GLY A 451 -28.22 12.15 3.38
C GLY A 451 -28.09 12.77 4.78
N THR A 452 -27.14 13.69 4.95
CA THR A 452 -26.94 14.40 6.23
C THR A 452 -28.11 15.32 6.58
N GLY A 453 -28.48 15.44 7.85
CA GLY A 453 -29.52 16.36 8.31
C GLY A 453 -30.83 16.29 7.50
N ASN A 454 -31.24 17.42 6.93
CA ASN A 454 -32.47 17.53 6.15
C ASN A 454 -32.39 16.88 4.74
N PHE A 455 -31.22 16.44 4.28
CA PHE A 455 -31.11 15.64 3.05
C PHE A 455 -31.69 14.23 3.22
N ALA A 456 -31.67 13.66 4.43
CA ALA A 456 -32.03 12.25 4.72
C ALA A 456 -33.32 11.79 4.01
N GLY A 457 -34.46 12.43 4.32
CA GLY A 457 -35.75 12.06 3.73
C GLY A 457 -35.90 12.40 2.24
N LEU A 458 -35.13 13.37 1.73
CA LEU A 458 -35.08 13.67 0.30
C LEU A 458 -34.35 12.57 -0.47
N CYS A 459 -33.23 12.10 0.06
CA CYS A 459 -32.47 10.97 -0.47
C CYS A 459 -33.25 9.66 -0.37
N GLU A 460 -33.87 9.37 0.78
CA GLU A 460 -34.76 8.21 0.95
C GLU A 460 -35.86 8.20 -0.13
N PHE A 461 -36.49 9.35 -0.36
CA PHE A 461 -37.52 9.46 -1.40
C PHE A 461 -36.96 9.37 -2.82
N SER A 462 -35.82 9.98 -3.13
CA SER A 462 -35.35 10.13 -4.51
C SER A 462 -34.52 8.94 -5.00
N CYS A 463 -33.71 8.35 -4.13
CA CYS A 463 -32.88 7.20 -4.44
C CYS A 463 -33.76 5.98 -4.81
N GLN A 464 -34.93 5.76 -4.20
CA GLN A 464 -35.84 4.66 -4.59
C GLN A 464 -36.26 4.67 -6.08
N TYR A 465 -36.15 5.81 -6.76
CA TYR A 465 -36.45 6.00 -8.17
C TYR A 465 -35.21 6.18 -9.06
N GLY A 466 -34.01 5.86 -8.55
CA GLY A 466 -32.73 6.00 -9.24
C GLY A 466 -32.17 7.43 -9.31
N TYR A 467 -32.80 8.41 -8.65
CA TYR A 467 -32.23 9.77 -8.55
C TYR A 467 -31.50 9.94 -7.21
N CYS A 468 -30.28 9.42 -7.16
CA CYS A 468 -29.40 9.52 -6.00
C CYS A 468 -28.15 10.31 -6.39
N PRO A 469 -28.06 11.62 -6.07
CA PRO A 469 -26.91 12.45 -6.42
C PRO A 469 -25.79 12.35 -5.37
N ILE A 470 -24.62 11.83 -5.77
CA ILE A 470 -23.48 11.53 -4.86
C ILE A 470 -22.96 12.71 -4.03
N GLY A 471 -23.19 13.96 -4.49
CA GLY A 471 -22.80 15.18 -3.78
C GLY A 471 -23.81 15.67 -2.73
N ALA A 472 -24.84 14.88 -2.41
CA ALA A 472 -25.83 15.17 -1.36
C ALA A 472 -26.44 13.92 -0.71
N CYS A 473 -26.44 12.79 -1.41
CA CYS A 473 -26.89 11.49 -0.94
C CYS A 473 -25.78 10.45 -1.10
N TYR A 474 -25.71 9.48 -0.18
CA TYR A 474 -24.92 8.26 -0.34
C TYR A 474 -25.86 7.05 -0.40
N CYS A 475 -25.39 5.97 -1.04
CA CYS A 475 -26.20 4.80 -1.30
C CYS A 475 -26.02 3.73 -0.23
N THR A 476 -27.13 3.24 0.35
CA THR A 476 -27.10 2.11 1.28
C THR A 476 -27.50 0.81 0.61
N LYS A 477 -28.02 0.84 -0.64
CA LYS A 477 -28.44 -0.37 -1.37
C LYS A 477 -28.59 -0.14 -2.87
N MET A 478 -27.96 -1.02 -3.64
CA MET A 478 -28.16 -1.12 -5.09
C MET A 478 -29.35 -2.05 -5.42
N GLY A 479 -30.08 -1.74 -6.50
CA GLY A 479 -31.17 -2.56 -7.01
C GLY A 479 -31.92 -1.98 -8.20
N MET A 480 -32.94 -2.69 -8.66
CA MET A 480 -33.83 -2.20 -9.73
C MET A 480 -34.74 -1.07 -9.19
N ALA A 481 -34.61 0.13 -9.75
CA ALA A 481 -35.41 1.30 -9.36
C ALA A 481 -36.93 1.06 -9.44
N ALA A 482 -37.66 1.65 -8.49
CA ALA A 482 -39.11 1.63 -8.50
C ALA A 482 -39.68 2.44 -9.69
N THR A 483 -40.87 2.07 -10.17
CA THR A 483 -41.55 2.84 -11.23
C THR A 483 -41.88 4.25 -10.72
N LEU A 484 -41.28 5.25 -11.35
CA LEU A 484 -41.43 6.67 -11.04
C LEU A 484 -42.93 7.09 -11.01
N PRO A 485 -43.38 7.90 -10.02
CA PRO A 485 -44.74 8.43 -9.98
C PRO A 485 -45.06 9.33 -11.18
N ASN A 486 -46.34 9.57 -11.44
CA ASN A 486 -46.73 10.61 -12.40
C ASN A 486 -46.26 11.98 -11.91
N ALA A 487 -45.48 12.69 -12.73
CA ALA A 487 -45.06 14.06 -12.45
C ALA A 487 -46.27 14.97 -12.17
N THR A 488 -46.24 15.66 -11.04
CA THR A 488 -47.29 16.59 -10.60
C THR A 488 -47.19 17.95 -11.29
N GLY A 489 -46.01 18.30 -11.82
CA GLY A 489 -45.70 19.65 -12.31
C GLY A 489 -45.39 20.66 -11.20
N THR A 490 -45.27 20.21 -9.95
CA THR A 490 -44.85 21.05 -8.82
C THR A 490 -43.37 21.35 -8.91
N ILE A 491 -43.00 22.63 -9.05
CA ILE A 491 -41.60 23.05 -8.99
C ILE A 491 -41.19 23.16 -7.53
N GLY A 492 -40.16 22.41 -7.13
CA GLY A 492 -39.55 22.49 -5.81
C GLY A 492 -38.28 23.34 -5.81
N TYR A 493 -38.10 24.09 -4.73
CA TYR A 493 -36.95 24.90 -4.40
C TYR A 493 -36.45 24.52 -2.99
N PRO A 494 -35.20 24.80 -2.61
CA PRO A 494 -34.76 24.69 -1.22
C PRO A 494 -35.60 25.58 -0.30
N ALA A 495 -35.76 25.17 0.96
CA ALA A 495 -36.44 25.97 1.97
C ALA A 495 -35.61 27.18 2.45
N ALA A 496 -36.26 28.13 3.13
CA ALA A 496 -35.61 29.34 3.61
C ALA A 496 -34.63 29.03 4.76
N GLY A 497 -33.34 29.08 4.46
CA GLY A 497 -32.24 28.70 5.37
C GLY A 497 -31.33 27.63 4.74
N GLU A 498 -31.85 26.83 3.82
CA GLU A 498 -31.12 25.80 3.10
C GLU A 498 -30.30 26.38 1.94
N ASP A 499 -29.30 25.60 1.50
CA ASP A 499 -28.32 26.00 0.48
C ASP A 499 -28.66 25.48 -0.94
N ALA A 500 -27.73 25.70 -1.88
CA ALA A 500 -27.90 25.32 -3.27
C ALA A 500 -27.87 23.80 -3.55
N ASN A 501 -27.28 22.97 -2.68
CA ASN A 501 -27.15 21.53 -2.89
C ASN A 501 -28.52 20.82 -2.89
N TYR A 502 -29.48 21.36 -2.12
CA TYR A 502 -30.87 20.90 -2.11
C TYR A 502 -31.62 21.11 -3.44
N SER A 503 -31.13 21.97 -4.34
CA SER A 503 -31.90 22.41 -5.51
C SER A 503 -32.32 21.28 -6.45
N GLY A 504 -31.43 20.31 -6.69
CA GLY A 504 -31.72 19.14 -7.53
C GLY A 504 -32.76 18.21 -6.86
N LEU A 505 -32.53 17.90 -5.59
CA LEU A 505 -33.40 17.04 -4.78
C LEU A 505 -34.80 17.63 -4.59
N CYS A 506 -34.93 18.91 -4.25
CA CYS A 506 -36.24 19.56 -4.13
C CYS A 506 -36.96 19.63 -5.47
N SER A 507 -36.28 19.97 -6.57
CA SER A 507 -36.86 20.02 -7.91
C SER A 507 -37.41 18.64 -8.34
N PHE A 508 -36.65 17.57 -8.09
CA PHE A 508 -37.09 16.20 -8.34
C PHE A 508 -38.25 15.78 -7.42
N SER A 509 -38.03 15.80 -6.11
CA SER A 509 -38.92 15.18 -5.13
C SER A 509 -40.27 15.89 -5.05
N CYS A 510 -40.29 17.23 -5.05
CA CYS A 510 -41.55 17.99 -5.06
C CYS A 510 -42.36 17.71 -6.33
N ASN A 511 -41.71 17.58 -7.50
CA ASN A 511 -42.40 17.22 -8.73
C ASN A 511 -43.03 15.83 -8.68
N TYR A 512 -42.44 14.85 -7.97
CA TYR A 512 -43.02 13.52 -7.77
C TYR A 512 -43.88 13.38 -6.50
N GLY A 513 -44.18 14.49 -5.82
CA GLY A 513 -45.18 14.57 -4.76
C GLY A 513 -44.64 14.53 -3.32
N TYR A 514 -43.33 14.50 -3.13
CA TYR A 514 -42.69 14.59 -1.81
C TYR A 514 -41.94 15.92 -1.66
N CYS A 515 -42.59 16.86 -0.99
CA CYS A 515 -42.08 18.22 -0.78
C CYS A 515 -42.13 18.54 0.73
N PRO A 516 -41.13 18.07 1.52
CA PRO A 516 -41.16 18.20 2.97
C PRO A 516 -40.93 19.65 3.42
N ASP A 517 -41.88 20.18 4.18
CA ASP A 517 -41.76 21.49 4.84
C ASP A 517 -40.49 21.54 5.70
N GLY A 518 -39.60 22.48 5.40
CA GLY A 518 -38.35 22.70 6.16
C GLY A 518 -37.08 22.39 5.37
N ALA A 519 -37.12 21.42 4.45
CA ALA A 519 -36.03 21.16 3.50
C ALA A 519 -36.33 21.74 2.11
N CYS A 520 -37.60 21.68 1.68
CA CYS A 520 -38.06 22.22 0.40
C CYS A 520 -39.26 23.16 0.54
N GLY A 521 -39.54 23.91 -0.54
CA GLY A 521 -40.74 24.72 -0.70
C GLY A 521 -41.14 24.88 -2.17
N THR A 522 -42.34 25.41 -2.41
CA THR A 522 -42.90 25.65 -3.75
C THR A 522 -42.75 27.11 -4.22
N VAL A 523 -41.94 27.89 -3.51
CA VAL A 523 -41.65 29.30 -3.77
C VAL A 523 -40.14 29.51 -3.66
N GLU A 524 -39.55 30.13 -4.67
CA GLU A 524 -38.13 30.49 -4.70
C GLU A 524 -37.80 31.52 -3.60
N VAL A 525 -36.75 31.25 -2.83
CA VAL A 525 -36.27 32.07 -1.71
C VAL A 525 -34.76 32.30 -1.82
N PRO A 526 -34.21 33.37 -1.21
CA PRO A 526 -32.76 33.53 -1.11
C PRO A 526 -32.15 32.36 -0.33
N LEU A 527 -31.24 31.63 -0.98
CA LEU A 527 -30.53 30.49 -0.42
C LEU A 527 -29.48 30.96 0.59
N SER A 528 -29.14 30.09 1.56
CA SER A 528 -27.93 30.29 2.35
C SER A 528 -26.68 29.98 1.51
N THR A 529 -25.56 30.57 1.90
CA THR A 529 -24.22 30.16 1.45
C THR A 529 -23.52 29.64 2.69
N PRO A 530 -23.31 28.33 2.84
CA PRO A 530 -22.75 27.76 4.06
C PRO A 530 -21.26 28.11 4.14
N THR A 531 -20.76 28.32 5.35
CA THR A 531 -19.34 28.67 5.61
C THR A 531 -18.41 27.47 5.52
N SER A 532 -18.95 26.26 5.52
CA SER A 532 -18.29 24.96 5.40
C SER A 532 -19.19 24.03 4.58
N SER A 533 -18.66 22.87 4.16
CA SER A 533 -19.52 21.82 3.61
C SER A 533 -20.41 21.22 4.72
N PRO A 534 -21.71 20.98 4.49
CA PRO A 534 -22.55 20.23 5.42
C PRO A 534 -22.22 18.72 5.44
N PHE A 535 -21.37 18.27 4.50
CA PHE A 535 -20.93 16.88 4.35
C PHE A 535 -19.56 16.60 4.97
N THR A 536 -18.90 17.62 5.55
CA THR A 536 -17.67 17.44 6.32
C THR A 536 -18.03 17.14 7.78
N PRO A 537 -17.42 16.13 8.43
CA PRO A 537 -17.57 15.90 9.87
C PRO A 537 -17.23 17.14 10.71
N SER A 538 -17.80 17.23 11.91
CA SER A 538 -17.42 18.28 12.86
C SER A 538 -16.18 17.86 13.64
N ALA A 539 -15.24 18.76 13.84
CA ALA A 539 -14.10 18.58 14.74
C ALA A 539 -14.38 19.26 16.10
N CYS A 540 -13.57 18.97 17.12
CA CYS A 540 -13.61 19.76 18.34
C CYS A 540 -13.07 21.19 18.08
N VAL A 541 -13.79 22.20 18.57
CA VAL A 541 -13.41 23.63 18.44
C VAL A 541 -13.35 24.38 19.78
N ALA A 542 -13.69 23.73 20.90
CA ALA A 542 -13.32 24.17 22.24
C ALA A 542 -13.36 22.98 23.22
N GLY A 543 -12.40 22.89 24.14
CA GLY A 543 -12.36 21.84 25.17
C GLY A 543 -11.79 22.32 26.51
N GLU A 544 -12.02 21.54 27.55
CA GLU A 544 -11.52 21.79 28.92
C GLU A 544 -10.85 20.53 29.51
N GLY A 545 -10.07 20.71 30.58
CA GLY A 545 -9.34 19.64 31.26
C GLY A 545 -8.94 20.04 32.68
N GLU A 546 -8.63 19.07 33.54
CA GLU A 546 -8.35 19.36 34.95
C GLU A 546 -6.89 19.78 35.23
N GLY A 547 -6.70 20.67 36.20
CA GLY A 547 -5.38 21.04 36.72
C GLY A 547 -4.45 21.62 35.65
N ASN A 548 -3.35 20.92 35.34
CA ASN A 548 -2.38 21.36 34.36
C ASN A 548 -2.84 21.11 32.90
N LEU A 549 -3.85 20.27 32.67
CA LEU A 549 -4.46 20.06 31.35
C LEU A 549 -5.34 21.23 30.91
N ALA A 550 -5.86 22.03 31.85
CA ALA A 550 -6.81 23.11 31.56
C ALA A 550 -6.33 24.09 30.48
N GLY A 551 -5.03 24.42 30.47
CA GLY A 551 -4.43 25.27 29.45
C GLY A 551 -4.24 24.55 28.11
N LEU A 552 -3.82 23.28 28.14
CA LEU A 552 -3.57 22.46 26.95
C LEU A 552 -4.86 22.15 26.21
N CYS A 553 -5.89 21.65 26.89
CA CYS A 553 -7.20 21.37 26.29
C CYS A 553 -7.85 22.64 25.74
N SER A 554 -7.77 23.77 26.46
CA SER A 554 -8.27 25.07 25.97
C SER A 554 -7.51 25.62 24.76
N TYR A 555 -6.34 25.05 24.41
CA TYR A 555 -5.57 25.42 23.21
C TYR A 555 -5.76 24.39 22.09
N SER A 556 -5.41 23.12 22.33
CA SER A 556 -5.37 22.09 21.29
C SER A 556 -6.77 21.74 20.77
N CYS A 557 -7.77 21.67 21.66
CA CYS A 557 -9.17 21.42 21.28
C CYS A 557 -9.83 22.58 20.51
N ASN A 558 -9.15 23.71 20.30
CA ASN A 558 -9.59 24.75 19.37
C ASN A 558 -9.24 24.40 17.91
N PHE A 559 -8.38 23.39 17.68
CA PHE A 559 -7.83 23.02 16.38
C PHE A 559 -7.99 21.51 16.12
N GLY A 560 -9.13 20.93 16.50
CA GLY A 560 -9.43 19.50 16.35
C GLY A 560 -8.78 18.59 17.40
N TYR A 561 -7.48 18.76 17.67
CA TYR A 561 -6.69 17.87 18.54
C TYR A 561 -7.18 17.88 20.01
N CYS A 562 -8.07 16.95 20.36
CA CYS A 562 -8.73 16.91 21.67
C CYS A 562 -8.91 15.46 22.19
N PRO A 563 -7.83 14.80 22.66
CA PRO A 563 -7.91 13.41 23.11
C PRO A 563 -8.84 13.24 24.31
N ILE A 564 -9.84 12.34 24.22
CA ILE A 564 -10.90 12.16 25.23
C ILE A 564 -10.36 11.69 26.58
N ASN A 565 -9.29 10.89 26.54
CA ASN A 565 -8.53 10.42 27.70
C ASN A 565 -7.86 11.56 28.51
N SER A 566 -7.76 12.77 27.96
CA SER A 566 -7.07 13.93 28.56
C SER A 566 -7.93 15.21 28.61
N CYS A 567 -8.89 15.36 27.70
CA CYS A 567 -9.67 16.57 27.49
C CYS A 567 -11.14 16.24 27.26
N THR A 568 -12.03 17.08 27.79
CA THR A 568 -13.47 17.06 27.44
C THR A 568 -13.71 18.05 26.31
N CYS A 569 -14.21 17.60 25.16
CA CYS A 569 -14.72 18.52 24.14
C CYS A 569 -16.01 19.19 24.64
N THR A 570 -16.09 20.52 24.49
CA THR A 570 -17.19 21.37 24.99
C THR A 570 -17.96 22.08 23.88
N ALA A 571 -17.38 22.20 22.69
CA ALA A 571 -18.05 22.64 21.48
C ALA A 571 -17.45 21.97 20.24
N GLU A 572 -18.33 21.55 19.33
CA GLU A 572 -18.00 20.97 18.03
C GLU A 572 -18.24 22.02 16.92
N GLY A 573 -17.55 21.89 15.79
CA GLY A 573 -17.73 22.78 14.66
C GLY A 573 -16.85 22.46 13.46
N VAL A 574 -16.66 23.45 12.60
CA VAL A 574 -15.74 23.35 11.46
C VAL A 574 -14.30 23.30 12.00
N LEU A 575 -13.50 22.35 11.53
CA LEU A 575 -12.07 22.29 11.85
C LEU A 575 -11.41 23.64 11.53
N ILE A 576 -10.61 24.13 12.49
CA ILE A 576 -9.85 25.37 12.36
C ILE A 576 -8.38 24.99 12.13
N ASP A 577 -7.79 25.50 11.05
CA ASP A 577 -6.37 25.27 10.74
C ASP A 577 -5.49 25.65 11.93
N ALA A 578 -4.71 24.69 12.43
CA ALA A 578 -3.75 24.92 13.49
C ALA A 578 -2.64 25.87 13.02
N PRO A 579 -2.03 26.66 13.93
CA PRO A 579 -0.80 27.38 13.60
C PRO A 579 0.27 26.40 13.08
N ALA A 580 1.08 26.83 12.11
CA ALA A 580 2.13 25.99 11.53
C ALA A 580 3.09 25.49 12.62
N ALA A 581 3.31 24.17 12.65
CA ALA A 581 4.20 23.53 13.61
C ALA A 581 5.66 23.87 13.31
N ASN A 582 6.43 24.20 14.34
CA ASN A 582 7.87 24.32 14.24
C ASN A 582 8.52 22.97 14.58
N SER A 583 8.90 22.21 13.56
CA SER A 583 9.52 20.88 13.69
C SER A 583 10.88 20.86 14.42
N SER A 584 11.47 22.03 14.74
CA SER A 584 12.65 22.15 15.61
C SER A 584 12.30 22.26 17.11
N LEU A 585 11.01 22.20 17.47
CA LEU A 585 10.49 22.30 18.83
C LEU A 585 9.57 21.10 19.13
N THR A 586 10.06 20.17 19.96
CA THR A 586 9.22 19.09 20.50
C THR A 586 8.74 19.47 21.90
N GLY A 587 7.49 19.14 22.20
CA GLY A 587 6.91 19.30 23.54
C GLY A 587 6.84 17.97 24.26
N VAL A 588 7.51 17.84 25.40
CA VAL A 588 7.39 16.63 26.24
C VAL A 588 6.74 16.96 27.59
N PRO A 589 6.05 15.99 28.23
CA PRO A 589 5.49 16.17 29.57
C PRO A 589 6.54 16.61 30.59
N ALA A 590 6.15 17.51 31.50
CA ALA A 590 6.98 17.83 32.65
C ALA A 590 7.09 16.59 33.56
N ALA A 591 8.26 16.32 34.15
CA ALA A 591 8.50 15.16 35.02
C ALA A 591 7.74 15.15 36.37
N THR A 592 6.68 15.95 36.48
CA THR A 592 5.74 16.05 37.60
C THR A 592 4.29 15.71 37.20
N VAL A 593 4.02 15.51 35.91
CA VAL A 593 2.74 15.03 35.39
C VAL A 593 2.89 13.59 34.85
N ASP A 594 1.76 12.97 34.51
CA ASP A 594 1.73 11.70 33.81
C ASP A 594 2.28 11.85 32.37
N TYR A 595 2.90 10.82 31.80
CA TYR A 595 3.43 10.91 30.44
C TYR A 595 2.32 10.74 29.40
N ASP A 596 1.61 9.61 29.45
CA ASP A 596 0.65 9.19 28.44
C ASP A 596 -0.49 10.22 28.29
N THR A 597 -1.00 10.73 29.42
CA THR A 597 -2.06 11.75 29.47
C THR A 597 -1.64 13.12 28.91
N TYR A 598 -0.34 13.42 28.81
CA TYR A 598 0.16 14.75 28.44
C TYR A 598 0.99 14.79 27.14
N HIS A 599 1.57 13.68 26.66
CA HIS A 599 2.62 13.75 25.64
C HIS A 599 2.14 14.38 24.32
N GLY A 600 1.04 13.87 23.76
CA GLY A 600 0.52 14.35 22.48
C GLY A 600 0.00 15.78 22.55
N LEU A 601 -0.65 16.14 23.67
CA LEU A 601 -1.05 17.53 23.95
C LEU A 601 0.16 18.48 24.06
N CYS A 602 1.24 18.03 24.70
CA CYS A 602 2.47 18.80 24.80
C CYS A 602 3.14 18.97 23.44
N ASP A 603 3.31 17.91 22.63
CA ASP A 603 3.97 18.06 21.34
C ASP A 603 3.14 18.92 20.38
N PHE A 604 1.83 18.65 20.27
CA PHE A 604 0.92 19.42 19.43
C PHE A 604 0.97 20.92 19.77
N ALA A 605 0.91 21.26 21.06
CA ALA A 605 0.83 22.66 21.50
C ALA A 605 2.19 23.37 21.53
N CYS A 606 3.25 22.73 22.04
CA CYS A 606 4.56 23.35 22.18
C CYS A 606 5.23 23.62 20.83
N SER A 607 5.10 22.71 19.86
CA SER A 607 5.56 22.92 18.48
C SER A 607 4.86 24.11 17.80
N ARG A 608 3.62 24.42 18.22
CA ARG A 608 2.78 25.52 17.73
C ARG A 608 2.83 26.77 18.63
N GLY A 609 3.80 26.82 19.55
CA GLY A 609 4.15 28.01 20.35
C GLY A 609 3.41 28.15 21.69
N TYR A 610 2.58 27.18 22.10
CA TYR A 610 1.92 27.17 23.41
C TYR A 610 2.47 26.03 24.29
N CYS A 611 3.43 26.36 25.15
CA CYS A 611 4.10 25.39 26.02
C CYS A 611 3.99 25.82 27.51
N PRO A 612 2.93 25.44 28.23
CA PRO A 612 2.68 25.90 29.59
C PRO A 612 3.61 25.25 30.64
N GLU A 613 4.32 26.08 31.41
CA GLU A 613 5.23 25.65 32.48
C GLU A 613 4.52 24.74 33.50
N GLY A 614 5.15 23.61 33.82
CA GLY A 614 4.65 22.63 34.80
C GLY A 614 3.67 21.60 34.23
N ALA A 615 3.15 21.81 33.02
CA ALA A 615 2.50 20.76 32.22
C ALA A 615 3.51 20.16 31.23
N CYS A 616 4.20 21.01 30.48
CA CYS A 616 5.15 20.62 29.43
C CYS A 616 6.52 21.26 29.62
N VAL A 617 7.53 20.73 28.92
CA VAL A 617 8.84 21.34 28.72
C VAL A 617 9.26 21.21 27.25
N LEU A 618 9.93 22.24 26.73
CA LEU A 618 10.50 22.21 25.36
C LEU A 618 11.78 21.39 25.32
N THR A 619 11.86 20.47 24.36
CA THR A 619 13.10 19.84 23.91
C THR A 619 13.46 20.37 22.52
N SER A 620 14.68 20.87 22.36
CA SER A 620 15.18 21.35 21.07
C SER A 620 15.71 20.17 20.24
N THR A 621 14.99 19.80 19.17
CA THR A 621 15.29 18.64 18.32
C THR A 621 16.45 18.90 17.36
N ALA A 622 17.67 18.79 17.88
CA ALA A 622 18.87 18.67 17.05
C ALA A 622 19.09 17.20 16.64
N ALA A 623 18.26 16.73 15.70
CA ALA A 623 18.25 15.37 15.12
C ALA A 623 17.87 14.23 16.09
N SER A 624 16.60 14.21 16.51
CA SER A 624 15.77 13.02 16.35
C SER A 624 14.83 13.24 15.16
N SER A 625 14.63 12.24 14.33
CA SER A 625 13.62 12.26 13.25
C SER A 625 12.26 11.98 13.86
N SER A 626 11.55 13.06 14.20
CA SER A 626 10.13 13.04 14.60
C SER A 626 9.48 14.24 13.92
N SER A 627 9.14 14.07 12.64
CA SER A 627 8.44 15.07 11.85
C SER A 627 6.97 15.07 12.23
N SER A 628 6.59 15.80 13.30
CA SER A 628 5.19 15.95 13.74
C SER A 628 4.38 16.92 12.85
N SER A 629 4.47 16.72 11.52
CA SER A 629 3.28 16.71 10.69
C SER A 629 2.31 15.64 11.21
N VAL A 630 1.03 15.97 11.18
CA VAL A 630 -0.03 15.12 11.71
C VAL A 630 -0.32 14.01 10.68
N GLY A 631 0.01 12.76 11.01
CA GLY A 631 -0.25 11.57 10.18
C GLY A 631 0.64 10.36 10.49
N HIS A 632 0.01 9.26 10.94
CA HIS A 632 0.48 7.85 10.92
C HIS A 632 2.01 7.53 11.00
N ASP A 633 2.58 7.41 12.21
CA ASP A 633 3.91 6.82 12.45
C ASP A 633 3.89 5.27 12.47
N SER A 634 4.83 4.59 11.78
CA SER A 634 5.01 3.13 11.87
C SER A 634 6.46 2.69 11.66
N GLY A 635 7.20 2.45 12.76
CA GLY A 635 8.41 1.62 12.74
C GLY A 635 9.76 2.31 12.99
N SER A 636 10.33 2.12 14.18
CA SER A 636 11.77 2.31 14.39
C SER A 636 12.32 1.38 15.47
N SER A 637 13.39 0.63 15.16
CA SER A 637 14.15 -0.16 16.14
C SER A 637 15.62 0.27 16.15
N SER A 638 16.24 0.27 17.33
CA SER A 638 17.51 0.96 17.53
C SER A 638 18.72 0.22 16.93
N SER A 639 19.44 0.87 16.00
CA SER A 639 20.77 0.44 15.58
C SER A 639 21.75 1.61 15.51
N THR A 640 22.76 1.60 16.37
CA THR A 640 23.77 2.67 16.45
C THR A 640 24.87 2.51 15.42
N THR A 641 25.10 3.50 14.54
CA THR A 641 26.39 4.23 14.38
C THR A 641 26.44 5.18 13.17
N THR A 642 25.89 6.39 13.30
CA THR A 642 26.16 7.52 12.40
C THR A 642 26.75 8.71 13.17
N SER A 643 27.65 9.46 12.55
CA SER A 643 28.49 10.45 13.25
C SER A 643 27.89 11.86 13.25
N ASN A 644 26.86 12.07 14.07
CA ASN A 644 26.20 13.37 14.23
C ASN A 644 27.20 14.46 14.66
N ILE A 645 27.45 15.46 13.82
CA ILE A 645 28.22 16.66 14.20
C ILE A 645 27.21 17.78 14.49
N THR A 646 26.96 18.05 15.77
CA THR A 646 26.17 19.22 16.20
C THR A 646 26.87 20.51 15.75
N VAL A 647 26.14 21.53 15.29
CA VAL A 647 26.73 22.85 15.00
C VAL A 647 26.20 23.85 16.03
N VAL A 648 27.11 24.46 16.79
CA VAL A 648 26.76 25.40 17.87
C VAL A 648 27.37 26.77 17.59
N TYR A 649 26.52 27.76 17.37
CA TYR A 649 26.90 29.16 17.24
C TYR A 649 27.13 29.76 18.62
N ILE A 650 28.29 30.39 18.82
CA ILE A 650 28.70 30.93 20.11
C ILE A 650 28.33 32.42 20.17
N ASP A 651 27.63 32.83 21.23
CA ASP A 651 27.24 34.22 21.46
C ASP A 651 28.47 35.15 21.70
N PRO A 652 28.46 36.42 21.23
CA PRO A 652 29.56 37.37 21.46
C PRO A 652 29.95 37.61 22.93
N SER A 653 29.10 37.28 23.90
CA SER A 653 29.43 37.31 25.33
C SER A 653 30.57 36.36 25.73
N VAL A 654 30.90 35.34 24.92
CA VAL A 654 32.08 34.48 25.13
C VAL A 654 33.40 35.27 25.22
N TRP A 655 33.44 36.44 24.57
CA TRP A 655 34.60 37.34 24.59
C TRP A 655 34.74 38.14 25.91
N SER A 656 33.69 38.18 26.74
CA SER A 656 33.73 38.71 28.11
C SER A 656 33.70 37.62 29.19
N THR A 657 33.07 36.48 28.89
CA THR A 657 32.84 35.36 29.83
C THR A 657 33.18 34.05 29.09
N PRO A 658 34.42 33.54 29.16
CA PRO A 658 34.95 32.54 28.23
C PRO A 658 34.52 31.09 28.57
N GLU A 659 33.21 30.88 28.76
CA GLU A 659 32.60 29.57 29.01
C GLU A 659 31.61 29.26 27.88
N ALA A 660 31.81 28.12 27.22
CA ALA A 660 30.96 27.62 26.15
C ALA A 660 30.92 26.08 26.21
N ALA A 661 29.72 25.50 26.15
CA ALA A 661 29.49 24.06 26.22
C ALA A 661 28.93 23.53 24.89
N CYS A 662 29.28 22.30 24.55
CA CYS A 662 28.91 21.65 23.30
C CYS A 662 29.01 20.13 23.49
N PRO A 663 27.97 19.33 23.17
CA PRO A 663 28.08 17.87 23.19
C PRO A 663 29.03 17.40 22.09
N PHE A 664 29.72 16.27 22.28
CA PHE A 664 30.58 15.68 21.26
C PHE A 664 29.77 14.65 20.44
N PRO A 665 29.93 14.55 19.10
CA PRO A 665 30.76 15.39 18.21
C PRO A 665 30.13 16.77 17.90
N CYS A 666 30.95 17.83 17.75
CA CYS A 666 30.42 19.12 17.31
C CYS A 666 31.41 20.08 16.64
N THR A 667 30.83 21.08 15.95
CA THR A 667 31.49 22.25 15.39
C THR A 667 31.06 23.51 16.15
N MET A 668 32.02 24.27 16.67
CA MET A 668 31.80 25.57 17.30
C MET A 668 32.02 26.69 16.28
N VAL A 669 31.03 27.56 16.09
CA VAL A 669 31.11 28.74 15.20
C VAL A 669 31.29 30.01 16.04
N LEU A 670 32.41 30.72 15.86
CA LEU A 670 32.74 31.92 16.63
C LEU A 670 32.29 33.21 15.90
N PRO A 671 31.80 34.25 16.62
CA PRO A 671 31.29 35.48 16.01
C PRO A 671 32.41 36.46 15.60
N GLU A 672 32.17 37.34 14.60
CA GLU A 672 33.14 38.27 13.97
C GLU A 672 33.78 39.33 14.92
N ILE A 673 34.48 38.96 16.00
CA ILE A 673 35.21 39.90 16.86
C ILE A 673 36.63 39.44 17.15
N THR A 674 37.61 40.17 16.64
CA THR A 674 39.04 39.90 16.90
C THR A 674 39.43 40.44 18.29
N LEU A 675 39.64 39.55 19.25
CA LEU A 675 40.19 39.92 20.55
C LEU A 675 41.62 40.47 20.44
N GLY A 676 41.90 41.56 21.15
CA GLY A 676 43.23 42.17 21.23
C GLY A 676 44.25 41.39 22.07
N THR A 677 43.84 40.30 22.72
CA THR A 677 44.66 39.45 23.60
C THR A 677 44.22 37.99 23.50
N THR A 678 45.16 37.06 23.68
CA THR A 678 44.88 35.60 23.65
C THR A 678 43.92 35.18 24.77
N THR A 679 42.81 34.53 24.39
CA THR A 679 41.88 33.83 25.31
C THR A 679 42.08 32.32 25.22
N THR A 680 41.89 31.61 26.33
CA THR A 680 42.05 30.14 26.41
C THR A 680 40.70 29.50 26.73
N ILE A 681 40.14 28.76 25.77
CA ILE A 681 38.93 27.96 25.96
C ILE A 681 39.33 26.67 26.69
N ILE A 682 38.62 26.35 27.78
CA ILE A 682 38.83 25.14 28.58
C ILE A 682 37.74 24.14 28.20
N ARG A 683 38.12 22.89 27.90
CA ARG A 683 37.17 21.84 27.48
C ARG A 683 36.61 21.09 28.70
N PRO A 684 35.30 20.76 28.73
CA PRO A 684 34.75 19.86 29.74
C PRO A 684 35.38 18.45 29.63
N PRO A 685 35.33 17.64 30.70
CA PRO A 685 35.85 16.28 30.65
C PRO A 685 34.97 15.38 29.77
N TYR A 686 35.61 14.54 28.96
CA TYR A 686 34.95 13.51 28.16
C TYR A 686 34.57 12.33 29.06
N THR A 687 33.33 11.87 28.99
CA THR A 687 32.85 10.70 29.72
C THR A 687 32.42 9.64 28.71
N THR A 688 32.79 8.38 28.95
CA THR A 688 32.40 7.25 28.11
C THR A 688 32.11 6.03 28.98
N THR A 689 31.27 5.13 28.50
CA THR A 689 31.12 3.78 29.05
C THR A 689 32.06 2.82 28.33
N VAL A 690 32.56 1.83 29.06
CA VAL A 690 33.27 0.68 28.49
C VAL A 690 32.43 -0.54 28.82
N ASP A 691 31.98 -1.25 27.79
CA ASP A 691 31.17 -2.45 27.94
C ASP A 691 32.07 -3.68 28.07
N VAL A 692 31.92 -4.41 29.17
CA VAL A 692 32.64 -5.67 29.43
C VAL A 692 31.67 -6.82 29.23
N GLN A 693 31.99 -7.75 28.32
CA GLN A 693 31.25 -8.99 28.12
C GLN A 693 31.86 -10.15 28.92
N TRP A 694 31.05 -11.12 29.28
CA TRP A 694 31.49 -12.41 29.85
C TRP A 694 30.57 -13.56 29.43
N THR A 695 31.10 -14.78 29.52
CA THR A 695 30.36 -16.02 29.26
C THR A 695 30.16 -16.81 30.55
N THR A 696 28.91 -17.13 30.87
CA THR A 696 28.53 -17.94 32.04
C THR A 696 28.10 -19.34 31.58
N THR A 697 28.51 -20.38 32.31
CA THR A 697 28.14 -21.78 32.02
C THR A 697 27.37 -22.37 33.19
N THR A 698 26.12 -22.75 32.95
CA THR A 698 25.21 -23.30 33.96
C THR A 698 24.85 -24.74 33.61
N VAL A 699 24.83 -25.63 34.60
CA VAL A 699 24.40 -27.04 34.43
C VAL A 699 22.97 -27.18 34.92
N VAL A 700 22.10 -27.76 34.10
CA VAL A 700 20.70 -28.06 34.43
C VAL A 700 20.48 -29.57 34.29
N THR A 701 19.84 -30.18 35.29
CA THR A 701 19.41 -31.58 35.25
C THR A 701 17.98 -31.65 34.74
N GLN A 702 17.68 -32.57 33.83
CA GLN A 702 16.32 -32.76 33.29
C GLN A 702 15.52 -33.78 34.14
N ASP A 703 14.20 -33.86 33.93
CA ASP A 703 13.28 -34.63 34.76
C ASP A 703 13.45 -36.17 34.66
N ASP A 704 14.23 -36.66 33.69
CA ASP A 704 14.66 -38.07 33.60
C ASP A 704 15.88 -38.39 34.49
N GLY A 705 16.58 -37.36 34.98
CA GLY A 705 17.73 -37.45 35.87
C GLY A 705 19.10 -37.51 35.17
N ASP A 706 19.19 -37.36 33.85
CA ASP A 706 20.48 -37.35 33.15
C ASP A 706 21.10 -35.93 33.06
N LEU A 707 22.43 -35.85 32.88
CA LEU A 707 23.21 -34.61 33.01
C LEU A 707 23.74 -34.09 31.67
N SER A 708 22.89 -33.37 30.94
CA SER A 708 23.27 -32.64 29.72
C SER A 708 23.87 -31.26 30.03
N THR A 709 25.14 -31.02 29.67
CA THR A 709 25.77 -29.69 29.82
C THR A 709 25.36 -28.76 28.67
N VAL A 710 24.37 -27.91 28.88
CA VAL A 710 23.93 -26.90 27.91
C VAL A 710 24.70 -25.59 28.13
N THR A 711 25.66 -25.28 27.25
CA THR A 711 26.38 -23.99 27.28
C THR A 711 25.48 -22.87 26.74
N ARG A 712 24.64 -22.29 27.61
CA ARG A 712 23.82 -21.13 27.27
C ARG A 712 24.60 -19.83 27.44
N THR A 713 25.23 -19.35 26.37
CA THR A 713 25.95 -18.07 26.34
C THR A 713 25.01 -16.90 26.64
N SER A 714 25.04 -16.40 27.86
CA SER A 714 24.37 -15.16 28.28
C SER A 714 25.38 -14.02 28.34
N ASN A 715 25.45 -13.22 27.28
CA ASN A 715 26.22 -11.97 27.26
C ASN A 715 25.52 -10.95 28.16
N VAL A 716 26.11 -10.63 29.31
CA VAL A 716 25.75 -9.44 30.09
C VAL A 716 26.82 -8.39 29.80
N ALA A 717 26.40 -7.17 29.46
CA ALA A 717 27.29 -6.02 29.29
C ALA A 717 27.30 -5.19 30.58
N GLU A 718 28.44 -5.13 31.27
CA GLU A 718 28.62 -4.19 32.38
C GLU A 718 29.29 -2.91 31.87
N SER A 719 28.59 -1.78 32.03
CA SER A 719 28.94 -0.49 31.44
C SER A 719 29.62 0.44 32.46
N THR A 720 30.94 0.30 32.61
CA THR A 720 31.70 1.13 33.56
C THR A 720 31.91 2.55 33.03
N ARG A 721 31.36 3.55 33.73
CA ARG A 721 31.48 4.98 33.38
C ARG A 721 32.86 5.55 33.74
N CYS A 722 33.69 5.82 32.74
CA CYS A 722 34.99 6.49 32.88
C CYS A 722 34.91 7.98 32.48
N THR A 723 35.62 8.87 33.18
CA THR A 723 35.64 10.33 32.90
C THR A 723 37.07 10.87 32.83
N PHE A 724 37.39 11.63 31.79
CA PHE A 724 38.75 12.05 31.43
C PHE A 724 38.84 13.56 31.13
N SER A 725 39.84 14.25 31.70
CA SER A 725 40.10 15.66 31.40
C SER A 725 41.20 15.81 30.34
N PRO A 726 40.91 16.30 29.11
CA PRO A 726 41.84 16.21 27.98
C PRO A 726 42.88 17.35 27.96
N THR A 727 43.90 17.25 28.81
CA THR A 727 45.09 18.12 28.78
C THR A 727 46.07 17.72 27.67
N PRO A 728 46.67 18.69 26.95
CA PRO A 728 47.67 18.39 25.93
C PRO A 728 48.97 17.89 26.61
N ARG A 729 49.39 16.67 26.25
CA ARG A 729 50.53 15.91 26.83
C ARG A 729 50.31 15.38 28.26
N LEU A 730 49.48 14.35 28.37
CA LEU A 730 49.68 13.29 29.36
C LEU A 730 50.51 12.15 28.74
N PRO A 731 51.39 11.48 29.50
CA PRO A 731 51.93 10.17 29.11
C PRO A 731 50.83 9.09 29.17
N PRO A 732 51.04 7.88 28.63
CA PRO A 732 50.09 6.78 28.76
C PRO A 732 49.72 6.53 30.22
N ALA A 733 48.42 6.44 30.51
CA ALA A 733 47.91 6.28 31.87
C ALA A 733 47.31 4.89 32.06
N THR A 734 47.77 4.16 33.08
CA THR A 734 47.27 2.83 33.43
C THR A 734 46.18 2.96 34.49
N LEU A 735 44.97 2.54 34.14
CA LEU A 735 43.85 2.41 35.06
C LEU A 735 43.71 0.93 35.48
N ILE A 736 43.35 0.67 36.73
CA ILE A 736 42.95 -0.66 37.19
C ILE A 736 41.48 -0.58 37.59
N ILE A 737 40.66 -1.45 37.01
CA ILE A 737 39.26 -1.66 37.35
C ILE A 737 39.15 -3.02 38.04
N THR A 738 38.22 -3.15 38.98
CA THR A 738 37.91 -4.40 39.69
C THR A 738 36.45 -4.71 39.46
N ASP A 739 36.17 -5.83 38.78
CA ASP A 739 34.82 -6.28 38.42
C ASP A 739 33.94 -6.49 39.68
N ASP A 740 32.63 -6.24 39.60
CA ASP A 740 31.69 -6.63 40.67
C ASP A 740 31.59 -8.17 40.71
N PRO A 741 31.79 -8.83 41.86
CA PRO A 741 31.68 -10.29 41.96
C PRO A 741 30.25 -10.85 41.88
N ASN A 742 29.21 -10.00 41.82
CA ASN A 742 27.81 -10.37 41.62
C ASN A 742 26.98 -9.26 40.92
N PRO A 743 27.21 -9.00 39.62
CA PRO A 743 26.60 -7.87 38.89
C PRO A 743 25.09 -8.01 38.70
N LEU A 744 24.57 -9.25 38.67
CA LEU A 744 23.12 -9.54 38.61
C LEU A 744 22.44 -9.58 39.99
N ARG A 745 23.20 -9.41 41.08
CA ARG A 745 22.73 -9.42 42.48
C ARG A 745 22.03 -10.73 42.94
N GLU A 746 22.36 -11.86 42.33
CA GLU A 746 21.74 -13.15 42.62
C GLU A 746 22.17 -13.73 43.99
N PRO A 747 21.25 -14.21 44.84
CA PRO A 747 21.61 -14.72 46.16
C PRO A 747 22.41 -16.04 46.10
N GLY A 748 23.68 -15.99 46.53
CA GLY A 748 24.52 -17.18 46.75
C GLY A 748 25.63 -17.39 45.73
N VAL A 749 25.67 -16.60 44.65
CA VAL A 749 26.80 -16.58 43.70
C VAL A 749 27.86 -15.60 44.20
N THR A 750 29.12 -16.06 44.26
CA THR A 750 30.30 -15.20 44.50
C THR A 750 31.49 -15.70 43.71
N HIS A 751 31.95 -14.94 42.73
CA HIS A 751 33.24 -15.18 42.06
C HIS A 751 34.36 -14.33 42.68
N ALA A 752 35.62 -14.66 42.40
CA ALA A 752 36.75 -13.87 42.87
C ALA A 752 36.92 -12.63 41.96
N PRO A 753 37.08 -11.41 42.49
CA PRO A 753 37.22 -10.22 41.65
C PRO A 753 38.44 -10.29 40.72
N LYS A 754 38.22 -10.15 39.39
CA LYS A 754 39.31 -9.95 38.42
C LYS A 754 39.70 -8.47 38.46
N ASN A 755 41.00 -8.19 38.55
CA ASN A 755 41.52 -6.84 38.34
C ASN A 755 41.94 -6.71 36.88
N ARG A 756 41.28 -5.83 36.12
CA ARG A 756 41.58 -5.56 34.71
C ARG A 756 42.41 -4.29 34.59
N THR A 757 43.36 -4.29 33.66
CA THR A 757 44.34 -3.21 33.48
C THR A 757 44.14 -2.55 32.12
N ILE A 758 43.67 -1.29 32.12
CA ILE A 758 43.39 -0.51 30.91
C ILE A 758 44.52 0.49 30.70
N ILE A 759 45.04 0.59 29.47
CA ILE A 759 46.10 1.53 29.09
C ILE A 759 45.50 2.62 28.19
N ILE A 760 45.45 3.85 28.69
CA ILE A 760 44.90 5.00 27.98
C ILE A 760 46.02 5.65 27.14
N PRO A 761 45.86 5.79 25.81
CA PRO A 761 46.89 6.39 24.95
C PRO A 761 47.01 7.92 25.14
N PRO A 762 48.18 8.51 24.81
CA PRO A 762 48.48 9.92 25.07
C PRO A 762 47.72 10.85 24.10
N TYR A 763 47.23 12.00 24.58
CA TYR A 763 46.45 12.95 23.77
C TYR A 763 47.34 13.94 22.98
N PRO A 764 47.05 14.21 21.67
CA PRO A 764 46.00 13.61 20.85
C PRO A 764 46.31 12.17 20.44
N TRP A 765 45.31 11.30 20.46
CA TRP A 765 45.47 9.89 20.07
C TRP A 765 45.86 9.79 18.60
N ASP A 766 47.00 9.16 18.32
CA ASP A 766 47.40 8.77 16.98
C ASP A 766 46.63 7.52 16.50
N THR A 767 46.98 6.99 15.34
CA THR A 767 46.29 5.85 14.71
C THR A 767 46.96 4.51 15.01
N SER A 768 47.75 4.38 16.08
CA SER A 768 48.35 3.12 16.50
C SER A 768 47.44 2.33 17.46
N VAL A 769 47.33 1.01 17.23
CA VAL A 769 46.53 0.11 18.07
C VAL A 769 47.32 -0.21 19.35
N TYR A 770 46.95 0.45 20.45
CA TYR A 770 47.47 0.14 21.78
C TYR A 770 46.70 -1.02 22.40
N GLY A 771 47.09 -2.27 22.10
CA GLY A 771 46.48 -3.47 22.70
C GLY A 771 47.23 -4.79 22.47
N GLU A 772 47.66 -5.06 21.23
CA GLU A 772 48.12 -6.39 20.71
C GLU A 772 49.36 -7.03 21.39
N SER A 773 49.83 -6.55 22.54
CA SER A 773 50.98 -7.15 23.25
C SER A 773 50.98 -6.99 24.78
N GLY A 774 49.81 -6.92 25.46
CA GLY A 774 49.85 -6.99 26.93
C GLY A 774 48.56 -6.87 27.76
N SER A 775 47.37 -6.69 27.19
CA SER A 775 46.10 -6.72 27.94
C SER A 775 45.34 -8.02 27.71
N ASP A 776 44.69 -8.51 28.77
CA ASP A 776 44.19 -9.89 28.89
C ASP A 776 42.80 -10.13 28.25
N ASP A 777 42.16 -9.05 27.78
CA ASP A 777 40.82 -9.02 27.18
C ASP A 777 40.81 -7.90 26.08
N ASP A 778 40.27 -8.14 24.88
CA ASP A 778 40.32 -7.23 23.72
C ASP A 778 39.35 -6.02 23.82
N LEU A 779 39.64 -5.10 24.75
CA LEU A 779 38.82 -3.91 25.02
C LEU A 779 39.06 -2.79 23.99
N ASN A 780 38.12 -2.62 23.06
CA ASN A 780 38.17 -1.61 22.01
C ASN A 780 37.70 -0.22 22.53
N ILE A 781 38.64 0.68 22.84
CA ILE A 781 38.31 2.00 23.41
C ILE A 781 37.94 3.00 22.29
N PRO A 782 36.71 3.55 22.26
CA PRO A 782 36.28 4.46 21.20
C PRO A 782 37.07 5.77 21.21
N LYS A 783 37.49 6.22 20.02
CA LYS A 783 38.25 7.45 19.83
C LYS A 783 37.39 8.68 20.18
N PRO A 784 37.87 9.64 21.00
CA PRO A 784 37.11 10.85 21.31
C PRO A 784 36.86 11.66 20.02
N PRO A 785 35.63 12.11 19.75
CA PRO A 785 35.30 12.84 18.53
C PRO A 785 36.09 14.13 18.35
N SER A 786 36.28 14.53 17.09
CA SER A 786 36.88 15.82 16.74
C SER A 786 35.93 16.98 17.04
N ILE A 787 36.43 18.00 17.74
CA ILE A 787 35.83 19.34 17.73
C ILE A 787 36.42 20.10 16.54
N VAL A 788 35.56 20.70 15.71
CA VAL A 788 35.96 21.71 14.73
C VAL A 788 35.64 23.09 15.30
N VAL A 789 36.53 24.06 15.09
CA VAL A 789 36.28 25.48 15.41
C VAL A 789 36.43 26.27 14.11
N THR A 790 35.42 27.06 13.77
CA THR A 790 35.35 27.85 12.52
C THR A 790 34.90 29.27 12.82
N ASP A 791 35.36 30.21 12.01
CA ASP A 791 34.83 31.58 12.00
C ASP A 791 33.40 31.58 11.42
N GLY A 792 32.57 32.54 11.83
CA GLY A 792 31.22 32.75 11.30
C GLY A 792 31.17 33.33 9.88
N PRO A 793 29.96 33.51 9.31
CA PRO A 793 29.76 33.94 7.92
C PRO A 793 30.36 35.32 7.64
N SER A 794 31.23 35.39 6.63
CA SER A 794 31.76 36.66 6.15
C SER A 794 30.73 37.40 5.30
N ARG A 795 30.58 38.70 5.57
CA ARG A 795 29.57 39.65 5.02
C ARG A 795 29.21 39.47 3.54
N PRO A 796 27.92 39.67 3.16
CA PRO A 796 27.38 39.34 1.83
C PRO A 796 27.93 40.21 0.69
N LYS A 797 27.77 39.71 -0.55
CA LYS A 797 28.23 40.33 -1.80
C LYS A 797 27.13 40.30 -2.86
N SER A 798 26.97 41.38 -3.62
CA SER A 798 25.94 41.53 -4.65
C SER A 798 26.20 40.66 -5.90
N LYS A 799 25.20 39.91 -6.37
CA LYS A 799 25.18 39.23 -7.68
C LYS A 799 25.12 40.28 -8.83
N GLY A 800 26.25 40.86 -9.27
CA GLY A 800 26.28 41.86 -10.35
C GLY A 800 27.68 42.39 -10.73
N LYS A 801 27.84 42.94 -11.95
CA LYS A 801 29.14 43.37 -12.52
C LYS A 801 29.65 44.74 -12.01
N SER A 802 29.84 44.88 -10.70
CA SER A 802 30.55 46.01 -10.09
C SER A 802 31.20 45.62 -8.77
N SER A 803 32.50 45.30 -8.81
CA SER A 803 33.26 44.89 -7.62
C SER A 803 33.50 46.05 -6.66
N GLY A 804 33.13 45.88 -5.38
CA GLY A 804 33.73 46.63 -4.27
C GLY A 804 32.84 47.51 -3.40
N THR A 805 31.51 47.46 -3.51
CA THR A 805 30.60 48.27 -2.65
C THR A 805 29.82 47.38 -1.67
N VAL A 806 29.59 47.87 -0.45
CA VAL A 806 28.87 47.15 0.62
C VAL A 806 27.37 47.45 0.53
N CYS A 807 26.53 46.42 0.63
CA CYS A 807 25.07 46.58 0.74
C CYS A 807 24.70 47.15 2.12
N ASN A 808 23.93 48.25 2.13
CA ASN A 808 23.47 48.97 3.33
C ASN A 808 22.01 49.46 3.14
N ASP A 809 21.23 48.79 2.29
CA ASP A 809 19.90 49.21 1.84
C ASP A 809 18.92 48.01 2.00
N PRO A 810 17.72 48.16 2.60
CA PRO A 810 16.83 47.03 2.89
C PRO A 810 16.26 46.29 1.67
N PHE A 811 16.27 46.88 0.47
CA PHE A 811 15.53 46.36 -0.70
C PHE A 811 16.43 45.76 -1.81
N CYS A 812 17.41 44.93 -1.44
CA CYS A 812 18.30 44.23 -2.38
C CYS A 812 18.49 42.75 -2.02
N HIS A 813 18.10 41.83 -2.89
CA HIS A 813 18.35 40.39 -2.74
C HIS A 813 19.85 40.09 -2.56
N CYS A 814 20.22 39.55 -1.40
CA CYS A 814 21.61 39.22 -1.03
C CYS A 814 21.69 37.79 -0.48
N SER A 815 22.39 36.89 -1.19
CA SER A 815 22.66 35.54 -0.70
C SER A 815 23.85 35.50 0.28
N TRP A 816 23.84 34.53 1.19
CA TRP A 816 24.89 34.33 2.20
C TRP A 816 25.74 33.10 1.84
N ASP A 817 27.07 33.28 1.80
CA ASP A 817 28.05 32.22 1.50
C ASP A 817 28.85 31.87 2.78
N CYS A 818 28.77 30.61 3.23
CA CYS A 818 29.62 30.06 4.28
C CYS A 818 30.74 29.19 3.68
N PRO A 819 32.01 29.64 3.64
CA PRO A 819 33.10 28.96 2.89
C PRO A 819 33.52 27.58 3.38
N SER A 820 32.87 27.03 4.42
CA SER A 820 33.25 25.80 5.12
C SER A 820 32.09 24.85 5.46
N THR A 821 30.82 25.21 5.15
CA THR A 821 29.64 24.39 5.51
C THR A 821 28.82 23.89 4.32
N GLY A 822 28.98 24.47 3.12
CA GLY A 822 28.37 23.97 1.88
C GLY A 822 26.94 24.41 1.58
N TYR A 823 26.29 25.18 2.46
CA TYR A 823 24.92 25.68 2.27
C TYR A 823 24.89 27.17 1.88
N SER A 824 23.88 27.54 1.08
CA SER A 824 23.52 28.92 0.71
C SER A 824 22.02 29.12 0.88
N TYR A 825 21.61 30.21 1.52
CA TYR A 825 20.21 30.61 1.65
C TYR A 825 19.88 31.77 0.69
N ASP A 826 18.80 31.64 -0.06
CA ASP A 826 17.99 32.72 -0.64
C ASP A 826 16.56 32.52 -0.04
N GLY A 827 15.86 33.59 0.37
CA GLY A 827 14.53 33.46 0.98
C GLY A 827 13.84 34.81 1.22
N ASP A 828 12.55 34.89 0.86
CA ASP A 828 11.69 36.07 1.03
C ASP A 828 10.20 35.68 0.92
N SER A 829 9.47 35.69 2.05
CA SER A 829 8.00 35.55 2.08
C SER A 829 7.37 35.90 3.44
N SER A 830 7.38 37.18 3.85
CA SER A 830 6.30 37.74 4.69
C SER A 830 6.43 39.25 4.92
N SER A 831 5.30 39.96 4.91
CA SER A 831 5.16 41.33 5.43
C SER A 831 3.68 41.64 5.74
N PRO A 832 3.31 41.90 7.00
CA PRO A 832 1.97 42.39 7.37
C PRO A 832 1.80 43.90 7.10
N PRO A 833 0.58 44.46 7.14
CA PRO A 833 0.27 45.81 6.65
C PRO A 833 0.36 46.92 7.71
N ASP A 834 0.29 48.18 7.25
CA ASP A 834 -0.66 49.20 7.74
C ASP A 834 -0.64 50.45 6.82
N ASP A 835 -1.67 51.30 6.92
CA ASP A 835 -1.97 52.44 6.03
C ASP A 835 -1.19 53.75 6.36
N ASP A 836 -0.96 54.63 5.35
CA ASP A 836 -1.64 55.95 5.27
C ASP A 836 -1.14 56.89 4.13
N ASP A 837 -2.11 57.63 3.59
CA ASP A 837 -2.12 58.89 2.79
C ASP A 837 -0.98 59.40 1.86
N ASN A 838 -1.47 59.85 0.69
CA ASN A 838 -0.86 60.64 -0.41
C ASN A 838 -0.73 62.15 0.01
N PRO A 839 -0.18 63.13 -0.75
CA PRO A 839 0.61 63.13 -2.00
C PRO A 839 1.87 64.05 -2.01
N GLY A 840 2.64 64.10 -3.13
CA GLY A 840 3.30 65.38 -3.52
C GLY A 840 4.56 65.41 -4.41
N SER A 841 4.40 65.87 -5.65
CA SER A 841 5.25 66.87 -6.37
C SER A 841 6.79 66.72 -6.53
N ASP A 842 7.17 66.45 -7.79
CA ASP A 842 8.01 67.29 -8.68
C ASP A 842 9.55 67.45 -8.60
N SER A 843 10.09 67.64 -9.82
CA SER A 843 11.34 68.33 -10.22
C SER A 843 12.68 67.60 -9.99
N SER A 844 13.30 67.05 -11.05
CA SER A 844 14.26 67.68 -12.00
C SER A 844 15.72 67.69 -11.51
N SER A 845 16.78 67.55 -12.32
CA SER A 845 16.98 67.59 -13.78
C SER A 845 18.12 66.61 -14.19
N GLY A 846 18.22 66.06 -15.42
CA GLY A 846 18.77 66.72 -16.62
C GLY A 846 20.31 66.93 -16.53
N SER A 847 21.17 66.55 -17.48
CA SER A 847 21.05 66.08 -18.89
C SER A 847 22.33 65.25 -19.26
N SER A 848 22.65 64.77 -20.48
CA SER A 848 22.31 65.20 -21.86
C SER A 848 22.72 64.20 -22.98
N SER A 849 22.03 64.30 -24.13
CA SER A 849 22.49 64.04 -25.53
C SER A 849 22.93 62.61 -25.94
N ASN A 850 22.57 62.07 -27.11
CA ASN A 850 21.89 62.57 -28.33
C ASN A 850 20.95 61.47 -28.90
N ASN A 851 19.69 61.75 -29.29
CA ASN A 851 19.20 62.30 -30.59
C ASN A 851 19.17 61.22 -31.71
N VAL A 852 18.11 60.96 -32.50
CA VAL A 852 17.17 61.85 -33.25
C VAL A 852 15.83 61.10 -33.62
N ASP A 853 14.68 61.78 -33.53
CA ASP A 853 13.40 61.79 -34.34
C ASP A 853 12.82 60.52 -35.07
N ASN A 854 11.51 60.37 -35.38
CA ASN A 854 10.25 61.10 -35.05
C ASN A 854 8.99 60.20 -35.30
N GLY A 855 7.79 60.65 -34.90
CA GLY A 855 6.47 60.02 -35.18
C GLY A 855 5.90 60.30 -36.59
N PRO A 856 4.55 60.25 -36.85
CA PRO A 856 3.46 60.65 -35.93
C PRO A 856 2.13 59.83 -35.94
N ASP A 857 1.19 60.23 -35.08
CA ASP A 857 -0.27 60.01 -35.19
C ASP A 857 -0.88 60.84 -36.34
N PRO A 858 -2.03 60.42 -36.92
CA PRO A 858 -3.12 61.40 -37.04
C PRO A 858 -4.56 60.84 -36.86
N ASN A 859 -5.29 61.41 -35.89
CA ASN A 859 -6.75 61.30 -35.75
C ASN A 859 -7.54 62.20 -36.74
N ALA A 860 -8.48 61.62 -37.53
CA ALA A 860 -9.69 62.26 -38.13
C ALA A 860 -10.49 61.22 -38.97
N GLY A 861 -11.82 61.26 -39.15
CA GLY A 861 -12.88 62.10 -38.57
C GLY A 861 -14.10 62.28 -39.52
N ASN A 862 -15.31 61.83 -39.13
CA ASN A 862 -16.60 61.84 -39.89
C ASN A 862 -16.64 60.99 -41.19
N ASP A 863 -17.79 60.54 -41.74
CA ASP A 863 -19.21 60.78 -41.39
C ASP A 863 -20.11 59.52 -41.65
N ASP A 864 -21.39 59.59 -41.27
CA ASP A 864 -22.39 58.49 -41.22
C ASP A 864 -22.85 57.87 -42.56
N THR A 865 -23.17 56.56 -42.58
CA THR A 865 -24.59 56.08 -42.66
C THR A 865 -24.81 54.54 -42.60
N ASP A 866 -25.69 54.13 -41.68
CA ASP A 866 -26.59 52.93 -41.64
C ASP A 866 -26.07 51.46 -41.82
N LYS A 867 -25.76 50.85 -40.65
CA LYS A 867 -26.27 49.56 -40.10
C LYS A 867 -25.92 48.17 -40.71
N LYS A 868 -25.43 47.34 -39.76
CA LYS A 868 -25.75 45.92 -39.44
C LYS A 868 -24.80 44.78 -39.91
N GLN A 869 -23.85 44.47 -39.01
CA GLN A 869 -23.56 43.12 -38.47
C GLN A 869 -22.67 42.14 -39.28
N THR A 870 -21.77 41.45 -38.55
CA THR A 870 -21.05 40.18 -38.84
C THR A 870 -19.60 40.24 -39.39
N ALA A 871 -18.65 39.85 -38.52
CA ALA A 871 -17.34 39.16 -38.71
C ALA A 871 -16.29 39.56 -39.79
N THR A 872 -14.99 39.54 -39.41
CA THR A 872 -13.96 38.53 -39.81
C THR A 872 -12.49 39.04 -39.74
N SER A 873 -11.72 38.56 -38.72
CA SER A 873 -10.25 38.24 -38.71
C SER A 873 -9.24 39.30 -39.25
N THR A 874 -7.92 39.13 -39.53
CA THR A 874 -6.74 38.22 -39.27
C THR A 874 -5.49 39.04 -39.74
N THR A 875 -4.18 38.87 -39.45
CA THR A 875 -3.20 38.30 -38.46
C THR A 875 -1.80 38.86 -38.91
N THR A 876 -0.55 38.52 -38.52
CA THR A 876 0.24 37.49 -37.78
C THR A 876 1.42 38.23 -37.06
N THR A 877 2.52 37.71 -36.47
CA THR A 877 3.24 36.42 -36.30
C THR A 877 3.76 36.31 -34.83
N SER A 878 4.26 35.22 -34.22
CA SER A 878 4.64 33.82 -34.56
C SER A 878 6.10 33.52 -35.04
N SER A 879 6.95 32.98 -34.15
CA SER A 879 8.18 32.22 -34.46
C SER A 879 8.15 30.84 -33.76
N CYS A 880 8.47 29.75 -34.46
CA CYS A 880 8.04 28.40 -34.08
C CYS A 880 9.13 27.31 -34.14
N THR A 881 8.93 26.22 -33.40
CA THR A 881 9.66 24.93 -33.51
C THR A 881 8.63 23.79 -33.69
N ARG A 882 9.08 22.58 -34.05
CA ARG A 882 8.31 21.59 -34.83
C ARG A 882 8.01 20.29 -34.06
N GLN A 883 6.80 19.74 -34.24
CA GLN A 883 6.38 18.38 -33.82
C GLN A 883 5.63 17.68 -34.98
N THR A 884 5.43 16.36 -34.86
CA THR A 884 4.78 15.50 -35.88
C THR A 884 3.81 14.54 -35.18
N VAL A 885 2.59 14.37 -35.71
CA VAL A 885 1.55 13.45 -35.18
C VAL A 885 0.98 12.59 -36.32
N THR A 886 0.61 11.34 -36.03
CA THR A 886 0.36 10.29 -37.05
C THR A 886 -0.98 9.56 -36.86
N ASP A 887 -2.07 10.23 -37.22
CA ASP A 887 -3.40 9.62 -37.38
C ASP A 887 -3.83 9.56 -38.85
N ALA A 888 -4.80 8.69 -39.14
CA ALA A 888 -5.34 8.49 -40.48
C ALA A 888 -6.88 8.40 -40.48
N TRP A 889 -7.51 9.09 -41.44
CA TRP A 889 -8.95 9.24 -41.55
C TRP A 889 -9.46 8.76 -42.91
N VAL A 890 -10.65 8.16 -42.94
CA VAL A 890 -11.37 7.79 -44.18
C VAL A 890 -12.68 8.57 -44.27
N SER A 891 -12.90 9.27 -45.38
CA SER A 891 -14.17 9.90 -45.72
C SER A 891 -14.71 9.35 -47.04
N CYS A 892 -16.02 9.07 -47.11
CA CYS A 892 -16.66 8.54 -48.31
C CYS A 892 -17.76 9.47 -48.80
N THR A 893 -18.01 9.48 -50.11
CA THR A 893 -19.04 10.29 -50.76
C THR A 893 -19.63 9.50 -51.93
N SER A 894 -20.95 9.30 -51.94
CA SER A 894 -21.65 8.74 -53.10
C SER A 894 -21.60 9.72 -54.27
N ILE A 895 -21.14 9.25 -55.43
CA ILE A 895 -21.08 10.04 -56.67
C ILE A 895 -22.44 10.00 -57.38
N ASP A 896 -23.08 8.83 -57.38
CA ASP A 896 -24.44 8.61 -57.85
C ASP A 896 -25.11 7.45 -57.09
N SER A 897 -26.31 7.05 -57.49
CA SER A 897 -27.09 5.96 -56.88
C SER A 897 -26.48 4.55 -57.04
N THR A 898 -25.30 4.44 -57.66
CA THR A 898 -24.63 3.19 -58.02
C THR A 898 -23.15 3.18 -57.67
N SER A 899 -22.56 4.30 -57.24
CA SER A 899 -21.13 4.41 -57.01
C SER A 899 -20.78 5.29 -55.80
N THR A 900 -19.86 4.80 -54.97
CA THR A 900 -19.30 5.55 -53.83
C THR A 900 -17.79 5.65 -53.95
N SER A 901 -17.27 6.86 -53.70
CA SER A 901 -15.86 7.22 -53.69
C SER A 901 -15.39 7.41 -52.25
N CYS A 902 -14.38 6.65 -51.84
CA CYS A 902 -13.75 6.78 -50.52
C CYS A 902 -12.33 7.35 -50.63
N THR A 903 -11.99 8.22 -49.68
CA THR A 903 -10.77 9.01 -49.62
C THR A 903 -10.08 8.79 -48.27
N THR A 904 -8.80 8.39 -48.28
CA THR A 904 -7.97 8.30 -47.07
C THR A 904 -7.00 9.48 -46.99
N THR A 905 -6.83 10.04 -45.79
CA THR A 905 -5.87 11.12 -45.45
C THR A 905 -5.02 10.68 -44.25
N SER A 906 -3.74 11.04 -44.21
CA SER A 906 -2.82 10.75 -43.11
C SER A 906 -1.90 11.93 -42.79
N THR A 907 -1.51 12.04 -41.51
CA THR A 907 -0.51 12.96 -40.91
C THR A 907 -0.78 14.47 -41.02
N GLN A 908 -0.30 15.18 -40.00
CA GLN A 908 -0.47 16.62 -39.79
C GLN A 908 0.89 17.30 -39.62
N GLU A 909 1.06 18.50 -40.19
CA GLU A 909 2.15 19.42 -39.86
C GLU A 909 1.54 20.80 -39.53
N VAL A 910 1.89 21.35 -38.35
CA VAL A 910 1.35 22.63 -37.87
C VAL A 910 2.45 23.69 -37.88
N VAL A 911 2.23 24.78 -38.64
CA VAL A 911 3.07 25.99 -38.61
C VAL A 911 2.15 27.21 -38.58
N GLY A 912 1.77 27.62 -37.36
CA GLY A 912 0.78 28.67 -37.14
C GLY A 912 -0.66 28.22 -37.40
N CYS A 913 -1.59 29.18 -37.43
CA CYS A 913 -3.04 28.94 -37.46
C CYS A 913 -3.60 28.50 -38.83
N SER A 914 -2.91 27.61 -39.54
CA SER A 914 -3.36 27.06 -40.83
C SER A 914 -2.83 25.65 -41.04
N VAL A 915 -3.72 24.71 -41.42
CA VAL A 915 -3.42 23.29 -41.67
C VAL A 915 -3.51 23.02 -43.17
N THR A 916 -2.70 22.10 -43.70
CA THR A 916 -2.79 21.62 -45.10
C THR A 916 -2.47 20.12 -45.15
N ALA A 917 -3.35 19.32 -45.77
CA ALA A 917 -3.15 17.88 -45.94
C ALA A 917 -2.24 17.57 -47.15
N MET A 918 -1.42 16.52 -47.07
CA MET A 918 -0.37 16.26 -48.08
C MET A 918 -0.60 15.07 -49.02
N THR A 919 -1.50 14.14 -48.71
CA THR A 919 -1.78 12.98 -49.60
C THR A 919 -3.24 12.53 -49.56
N THR A 920 -3.71 12.00 -50.68
CA THR A 920 -5.10 11.61 -50.92
C THR A 920 -5.12 10.38 -51.83
N THR A 921 -5.71 9.28 -51.37
CA THR A 921 -5.95 8.09 -52.21
C THR A 921 -7.44 7.91 -52.38
N THR A 922 -7.92 7.80 -53.62
CA THR A 922 -9.36 7.70 -53.94
C THR A 922 -9.67 6.37 -54.61
N GLY A 923 -10.64 5.62 -54.06
CA GLY A 923 -11.14 4.37 -54.64
C GLY A 923 -12.66 4.44 -54.86
N VAL A 924 -13.15 3.87 -55.96
CA VAL A 924 -14.58 3.84 -56.33
C VAL A 924 -15.08 2.40 -56.39
N ALA A 925 -16.25 2.13 -55.79
CA ALA A 925 -16.91 0.83 -55.81
C ALA A 925 -18.32 0.90 -56.42
N GLU A 926 -18.72 -0.11 -57.19
CA GLU A 926 -19.99 -0.19 -57.95
C GLU A 926 -21.21 -0.67 -57.13
N ALA A 927 -21.16 -0.54 -55.80
CA ALA A 927 -22.28 -0.87 -54.92
C ALA A 927 -22.33 0.10 -53.72
N CYS A 928 -23.50 0.69 -53.47
CA CYS A 928 -23.72 1.60 -52.36
C CYS A 928 -24.36 0.89 -51.16
N TYR A 929 -23.84 1.17 -49.97
CA TYR A 929 -24.60 1.04 -48.72
C TYR A 929 -24.92 2.45 -48.23
N SER A 930 -26.17 2.70 -47.84
CA SER A 930 -26.59 3.94 -47.20
C SER A 930 -26.50 3.77 -45.68
N VAL A 931 -25.66 4.58 -45.03
CA VAL A 931 -25.62 4.74 -43.57
C VAL A 931 -26.24 6.11 -43.26
N SER A 932 -27.18 6.20 -42.31
CA SER A 932 -27.67 7.50 -41.88
C SER A 932 -26.62 8.22 -41.02
N PRO A 933 -26.42 9.54 -41.15
CA PRO A 933 -25.63 10.30 -40.18
C PRO A 933 -26.24 10.29 -38.76
N ASP A 934 -27.53 9.94 -38.66
CA ASP A 934 -28.30 9.86 -37.43
C ASP A 934 -28.50 8.40 -36.93
N ASP A 935 -27.86 7.40 -37.56
CA ASP A 935 -27.88 6.01 -37.08
C ASP A 935 -26.77 5.81 -36.03
N ASP A 936 -27.17 5.45 -34.81
CA ASP A 936 -26.30 5.15 -33.67
C ASP A 936 -25.14 4.20 -34.07
N GLN A 937 -23.92 4.56 -33.69
CA GLN A 937 -22.70 3.79 -33.96
C GLN A 937 -22.25 2.93 -32.77
N GLY A 938 -22.99 2.94 -31.65
CA GLY A 938 -23.02 1.90 -30.63
C GLY A 938 -21.77 1.78 -29.75
N GLU A 939 -21.86 2.28 -28.51
CA GLU A 939 -20.98 1.85 -27.41
C GLU A 939 -21.28 0.39 -26.99
N ASP A 940 -22.48 -0.13 -27.30
CA ASP A 940 -22.92 -1.48 -26.97
C ASP A 940 -22.57 -2.53 -28.03
N GLY A 941 -21.95 -3.64 -27.61
CA GLY A 941 -21.56 -4.78 -28.44
C GLY A 941 -22.72 -5.65 -28.95
N GLY A 942 -23.67 -5.06 -29.68
CA GLY A 942 -24.86 -5.74 -30.21
C GLY A 942 -24.56 -6.87 -31.21
N ALA A 943 -25.21 -8.02 -31.03
CA ALA A 943 -25.00 -9.19 -31.88
C ALA A 943 -25.49 -8.98 -33.33
N LEU A 944 -24.64 -9.32 -34.31
CA LEU A 944 -24.95 -9.21 -35.73
C LEU A 944 -26.18 -10.03 -36.13
N GLY A 945 -27.21 -9.36 -36.67
CA GLY A 945 -28.43 -10.02 -37.15
C GLY A 945 -28.17 -11.03 -38.27
N ASN A 946 -28.99 -12.10 -38.32
CA ASN A 946 -28.82 -13.25 -39.22
C ASN A 946 -28.68 -12.91 -40.72
N SER A 947 -29.15 -11.75 -41.18
CA SER A 947 -28.94 -11.25 -42.54
C SER A 947 -27.46 -10.99 -42.87
N VAL A 948 -26.67 -10.51 -41.89
CA VAL A 948 -25.25 -10.19 -42.09
C VAL A 948 -24.43 -11.47 -42.21
N LEU A 949 -24.65 -12.45 -41.33
CA LEU A 949 -23.97 -13.75 -41.37
C LEU A 949 -24.19 -14.50 -42.71
N ALA A 950 -25.39 -14.41 -43.29
CA ALA A 950 -25.68 -14.97 -44.61
C ALA A 950 -24.93 -14.26 -45.76
N SER A 951 -24.70 -12.94 -45.64
CA SER A 951 -23.98 -12.16 -46.65
C SER A 951 -22.47 -12.47 -46.66
N ILE A 952 -21.87 -12.65 -45.48
CA ILE A 952 -20.43 -12.98 -45.33
C ILE A 952 -20.11 -14.30 -46.04
N SER A 953 -20.93 -15.34 -45.84
CA SER A 953 -20.67 -16.68 -46.39
C SER A 953 -20.73 -16.76 -47.92
N SER A 954 -21.45 -15.85 -48.58
CA SER A 954 -21.61 -15.85 -50.04
C SER A 954 -20.63 -14.93 -50.76
N GLY A 955 -20.09 -13.90 -50.09
CA GLY A 955 -19.10 -12.98 -50.65
C GLY A 955 -17.64 -13.41 -50.41
N TRP A 956 -17.26 -13.68 -49.16
CA TRP A 956 -15.87 -13.74 -48.72
C TRP A 956 -15.57 -15.04 -47.96
N SER A 957 -15.31 -16.12 -48.70
CA SER A 957 -15.07 -17.46 -48.14
C SER A 957 -13.92 -17.56 -47.14
N GLY A 958 -12.92 -16.67 -47.21
CA GLY A 958 -11.82 -16.62 -46.24
C GLY A 958 -12.22 -16.15 -44.83
N LEU A 959 -13.28 -15.34 -44.70
CA LEU A 959 -13.68 -14.77 -43.40
C LEU A 959 -14.37 -15.82 -42.51
N ALA A 960 -15.18 -16.70 -43.09
CA ALA A 960 -15.84 -17.79 -42.37
C ALA A 960 -14.83 -18.77 -41.75
N SER A 961 -13.73 -19.05 -42.46
CA SER A 961 -12.64 -19.89 -41.96
C SER A 961 -11.80 -19.22 -40.87
N ALA A 962 -11.69 -17.88 -40.87
CA ALA A 962 -11.01 -17.14 -39.81
C ALA A 962 -11.81 -17.11 -38.49
N LEU A 963 -13.14 -17.19 -38.57
CA LEU A 963 -14.05 -17.20 -37.42
C LEU A 963 -14.39 -18.62 -36.90
N GLY A 964 -13.72 -19.67 -37.40
CA GLY A 964 -13.94 -21.05 -36.98
C GLY A 964 -15.29 -21.67 -37.40
N ILE A 965 -16.07 -20.99 -38.24
CA ILE A 965 -17.42 -21.42 -38.62
C ILE A 965 -17.36 -22.52 -39.69
N THR A 966 -17.68 -23.75 -39.29
CA THR A 966 -17.80 -24.89 -40.23
C THR A 966 -19.27 -25.11 -40.59
N ILE A 967 -19.61 -24.90 -41.85
CA ILE A 967 -20.96 -25.20 -42.39
C ILE A 967 -21.05 -26.70 -42.70
N THR A 968 -22.16 -27.33 -42.32
CA THR A 968 -22.57 -28.66 -42.82
C THR A 968 -23.88 -28.53 -43.60
N ASP A 969 -24.13 -29.45 -44.55
CA ASP A 969 -25.23 -29.39 -45.54
C ASP A 969 -26.67 -29.47 -44.98
N ALA A 970 -26.85 -29.30 -43.66
CA ALA A 970 -28.13 -29.28 -42.96
C ALA A 970 -28.51 -27.91 -42.35
N GLY A 971 -27.60 -26.92 -42.36
CA GLY A 971 -27.93 -25.53 -41.97
C GLY A 971 -27.99 -25.24 -40.46
N THR A 972 -27.30 -26.02 -39.62
CA THR A 972 -27.08 -25.73 -38.20
C THR A 972 -25.63 -25.31 -37.92
N TYR A 973 -25.45 -24.42 -36.95
CA TYR A 973 -24.14 -23.92 -36.50
C TYR A 973 -23.71 -24.62 -35.21
N THR A 974 -22.43 -24.96 -35.10
CA THR A 974 -21.81 -25.46 -33.86
C THR A 974 -20.44 -24.81 -33.67
N GLN A 975 -20.24 -24.14 -32.53
CA GLN A 975 -18.92 -23.65 -32.13
C GLN A 975 -18.12 -24.81 -31.53
N VAL A 976 -16.85 -24.96 -31.93
CA VAL A 976 -15.97 -26.02 -31.41
C VAL A 976 -14.82 -25.36 -30.65
N ILE A 977 -14.77 -25.61 -29.33
CA ILE A 977 -13.67 -25.20 -28.46
C ILE A 977 -12.69 -26.38 -28.38
N TYR A 978 -11.39 -26.11 -28.52
CA TYR A 978 -10.33 -27.09 -28.27
C TYR A 978 -9.20 -26.46 -27.45
N SER A 979 -8.78 -27.19 -26.43
CA SER A 979 -7.61 -26.92 -25.59
C SER A 979 -6.38 -27.72 -26.09
N GLY A 980 -5.19 -27.24 -25.75
CA GLY A 980 -3.93 -28.00 -25.86
C GLY A 980 -2.96 -27.58 -26.96
N THR A 981 -1.67 -27.61 -26.62
CA THR A 981 -0.52 -27.19 -27.44
C THR A 981 -0.01 -28.29 -28.39
N ALA A 982 0.56 -27.91 -29.56
CA ALA A 982 1.96 -28.26 -29.95
C ALA A 982 2.38 -27.89 -31.40
N SER A 983 3.56 -27.26 -31.50
CA SER A 983 4.67 -27.49 -32.46
C SER A 983 4.48 -27.63 -34.00
N VAL A 984 4.96 -26.59 -34.69
CA VAL A 984 5.73 -26.51 -35.97
C VAL A 984 5.97 -27.79 -36.79
N LEU A 985 5.76 -27.66 -38.12
CA LEU A 985 6.26 -28.57 -39.16
C LEU A 985 7.15 -27.82 -40.18
N THR A 986 8.32 -28.38 -40.53
CA THR A 986 9.25 -27.82 -41.55
C THR A 986 9.58 -28.83 -42.65
N ALA A 987 9.88 -28.31 -43.85
CA ALA A 987 10.30 -29.08 -45.03
C ALA A 987 11.14 -28.19 -45.97
N ALA A 988 12.04 -28.71 -46.83
CA ALA A 988 12.80 -29.96 -46.83
C ALA A 988 13.87 -29.88 -47.93
N THR A 989 15.04 -30.53 -47.79
CA THR A 989 15.97 -30.78 -48.90
C THR A 989 16.79 -32.05 -48.65
N THR A 990 17.12 -32.82 -49.69
CA THR A 990 17.39 -34.27 -49.57
C THR A 990 18.66 -34.72 -50.27
N THR A 991 19.56 -35.45 -49.58
CA THR A 991 20.53 -36.37 -50.25
C THR A 991 21.07 -37.50 -49.34
N SER A 992 20.39 -38.65 -49.38
CA SER A 992 20.96 -40.03 -49.39
C SER A 992 22.33 -40.32 -48.70
N ARG A 993 22.29 -41.07 -47.57
CA ARG A 993 22.73 -42.48 -47.54
C ARG A 993 22.32 -43.20 -46.24
N THR A 994 22.28 -44.54 -46.29
CA THR A 994 21.82 -45.45 -45.22
C THR A 994 22.97 -46.09 -44.43
N THR A 995 22.87 -46.21 -43.11
CA THR A 995 22.73 -47.50 -42.37
C THR A 995 22.62 -47.30 -40.85
N ALA A 996 21.96 -48.27 -40.19
CA ALA A 996 21.81 -48.46 -38.73
C ALA A 996 20.88 -47.46 -37.98
N PRO A 997 20.04 -47.94 -37.04
CA PRO A 997 19.18 -47.08 -36.22
C PRO A 997 19.93 -46.55 -34.98
N THR A 998 19.61 -45.33 -34.57
CA THR A 998 20.08 -44.71 -33.32
C THR A 998 18.87 -44.31 -32.48
N SER A 999 18.96 -44.42 -31.15
CA SER A 999 17.87 -44.08 -30.22
C SER A 999 17.49 -42.60 -30.32
N THR A 1000 16.20 -42.28 -30.25
CA THR A 1000 15.66 -40.91 -30.30
C THR A 1000 15.35 -40.32 -28.92
N LYS A 1001 15.90 -40.89 -27.85
CA LYS A 1001 15.78 -40.34 -26.48
C LYS A 1001 16.68 -39.11 -26.32
N THR A 1002 16.12 -38.01 -25.80
CA THR A 1002 16.81 -36.74 -25.59
C THR A 1002 17.45 -36.67 -24.19
N ALA A 1003 18.43 -35.78 -24.01
CA ALA A 1003 18.83 -35.34 -22.67
C ALA A 1003 17.70 -34.54 -22.00
N LEU A 1004 17.83 -34.28 -20.70
CA LEU A 1004 16.87 -33.44 -19.95
C LEU A 1004 16.84 -32.00 -20.51
N PRO A 1005 15.72 -31.27 -20.36
CA PRO A 1005 15.70 -29.82 -20.44
C PRO A 1005 16.59 -29.20 -19.34
N GLU A 1006 17.00 -27.94 -19.51
CA GLU A 1006 17.94 -27.26 -18.62
C GLU A 1006 17.29 -26.84 -17.27
N TYR A 1007 17.15 -27.81 -16.36
CA TYR A 1007 16.97 -27.63 -14.92
C TYR A 1007 18.25 -28.11 -14.20
N GLY A 1008 19.24 -27.22 -14.18
CA GLY A 1008 20.58 -27.47 -13.66
C GLY A 1008 21.34 -28.60 -14.37
N THR A 1009 22.48 -28.98 -13.77
CA THR A 1009 23.25 -30.18 -14.15
C THR A 1009 22.96 -31.38 -13.25
N SER A 1010 22.07 -31.20 -12.26
CA SER A 1010 22.03 -32.00 -11.03
C SER A 1010 20.63 -32.51 -10.64
N SER A 1011 19.67 -32.45 -11.57
CA SER A 1011 18.30 -33.01 -11.39
C SER A 1011 18.32 -34.53 -11.14
N ARG A 1012 17.55 -34.99 -10.14
CA ARG A 1012 17.40 -36.40 -9.74
C ARG A 1012 15.95 -36.71 -9.35
N TRP A 1013 15.61 -37.99 -9.31
CA TRP A 1013 14.32 -38.49 -8.76
C TRP A 1013 14.58 -39.51 -7.65
N ALA A 1014 13.77 -39.45 -6.59
CA ALA A 1014 13.96 -40.24 -5.38
C ALA A 1014 12.65 -40.90 -4.90
N LEU A 1015 12.79 -42.07 -4.27
CA LEU A 1015 11.67 -42.82 -3.67
C LEU A 1015 11.84 -42.88 -2.14
N PHE A 1016 10.92 -42.24 -1.43
CA PHE A 1016 10.86 -42.17 0.03
C PHE A 1016 9.75 -43.07 0.60
N MET A 1017 9.81 -43.32 1.90
CA MET A 1017 8.80 -44.05 2.67
C MET A 1017 8.36 -43.21 3.87
N ARG A 1018 7.05 -43.06 4.04
CA ARG A 1018 6.41 -42.33 5.15
C ARG A 1018 5.54 -43.30 5.96
N GLU A 1019 5.60 -43.21 7.28
CA GLU A 1019 4.68 -43.93 8.18
C GLU A 1019 3.37 -43.13 8.33
N VAL A 1020 2.22 -43.81 8.35
CA VAL A 1020 0.89 -43.15 8.37
C VAL A 1020 0.15 -43.36 9.68
N ASP A 1021 0.12 -44.59 10.21
CA ASP A 1021 -0.64 -44.97 11.42
C ASP A 1021 0.20 -45.85 12.36
N ALA A 1022 0.25 -45.47 13.65
CA ALA A 1022 1.02 -46.15 14.68
C ALA A 1022 0.20 -47.22 15.44
N GLU A 1023 0.37 -48.49 15.06
CA GLU A 1023 -0.24 -49.70 15.66
C GLU A 1023 -1.78 -49.81 15.54
N PRO A 1024 -2.37 -51.04 15.50
CA PRO A 1024 -1.75 -52.36 15.55
C PRO A 1024 -1.35 -52.93 14.17
N SER A 1025 -1.39 -52.11 13.12
CA SER A 1025 -0.96 -52.48 11.78
C SER A 1025 -0.39 -51.27 11.04
N VAL A 1026 0.92 -51.10 11.09
CA VAL A 1026 1.60 -49.95 10.47
C VAL A 1026 1.47 -49.99 8.94
N THR A 1027 0.74 -49.01 8.41
CA THR A 1027 0.68 -48.73 6.96
C THR A 1027 1.71 -47.67 6.60
N TYR A 1028 2.43 -47.91 5.50
CA TYR A 1028 3.39 -46.95 4.95
C TYR A 1028 2.87 -46.41 3.63
N THR A 1029 3.27 -45.19 3.28
CA THR A 1029 3.11 -44.63 1.93
C THR A 1029 4.48 -44.46 1.30
N LEU A 1030 4.67 -45.05 0.11
CA LEU A 1030 5.81 -44.73 -0.75
C LEU A 1030 5.51 -43.45 -1.52
N GLN A 1031 6.45 -42.51 -1.58
CA GLN A 1031 6.32 -41.23 -2.30
C GLN A 1031 7.49 -41.03 -3.26
N GLY A 1032 7.20 -40.68 -4.51
CA GLY A 1032 8.19 -40.33 -5.53
C GLY A 1032 8.29 -38.82 -5.71
N LEU A 1033 9.50 -38.26 -5.60
CA LEU A 1033 9.76 -36.82 -5.69
C LEU A 1033 10.90 -36.54 -6.68
N ASP A 1034 10.72 -35.51 -7.50
CA ASP A 1034 11.78 -34.83 -8.25
C ASP A 1034 12.58 -33.92 -7.29
N TYR A 1035 13.88 -33.72 -7.48
CA TYR A 1035 14.70 -32.75 -6.73
C TYR A 1035 16.01 -32.35 -7.45
N GLU A 1036 16.65 -31.24 -7.05
CA GLU A 1036 18.00 -30.85 -7.51
C GLU A 1036 19.09 -31.03 -6.44
N GLU A 1037 20.24 -31.58 -6.83
CA GLU A 1037 21.38 -31.82 -5.94
C GLU A 1037 22.37 -30.63 -5.95
N ASN A 1038 22.01 -29.52 -5.30
CA ASN A 1038 22.88 -28.37 -5.05
C ASN A 1038 22.91 -27.98 -3.55
N GLY A 1039 23.36 -28.91 -2.72
CA GLY A 1039 23.55 -28.72 -1.28
C GLY A 1039 22.47 -29.39 -0.43
N LEU A 1040 22.89 -30.35 0.41
CA LEU A 1040 22.03 -30.96 1.42
C LEU A 1040 21.91 -30.05 2.65
N SER A 1041 21.17 -28.94 2.51
CA SER A 1041 20.46 -28.34 3.66
C SER A 1041 19.11 -29.04 3.78
N LEU A 1042 18.63 -29.29 4.99
CA LEU A 1042 17.45 -30.15 5.23
C LEU A 1042 16.11 -29.43 5.04
N ASP A 1043 16.14 -28.22 4.50
CA ASP A 1043 15.08 -27.21 4.58
C ASP A 1043 14.40 -26.93 3.22
N PHE A 1044 14.73 -27.71 2.18
CA PHE A 1044 14.28 -27.50 0.79
C PHE A 1044 13.45 -28.67 0.23
N CYS A 1045 12.27 -28.92 0.81
CA CYS A 1045 11.32 -29.94 0.32
C CYS A 1045 10.22 -29.36 -0.60
N VAL A 1046 10.54 -28.40 -1.47
CA VAL A 1046 9.56 -27.64 -2.28
C VAL A 1046 9.20 -28.37 -3.60
N HIS A 1047 8.64 -29.58 -3.52
CA HIS A 1047 8.34 -30.39 -4.71
C HIS A 1047 7.00 -31.14 -4.67
N ASP A 1048 6.38 -31.21 -5.84
CA ASP A 1048 5.12 -31.92 -6.13
C ASP A 1048 5.21 -33.43 -5.80
N THR A 1049 4.12 -34.01 -5.27
CA THR A 1049 4.05 -35.47 -5.07
C THR A 1049 3.74 -36.17 -6.40
N THR A 1050 4.80 -36.39 -7.19
CA THR A 1050 4.70 -36.92 -8.56
C THR A 1050 4.11 -38.34 -8.65
N TRP A 1051 4.20 -39.12 -7.58
CA TRP A 1051 3.55 -40.42 -7.41
C TRP A 1051 3.46 -40.80 -5.92
N SER A 1052 2.40 -41.50 -5.52
CA SER A 1052 2.34 -42.15 -4.20
C SER A 1052 1.52 -43.44 -4.22
N ARG A 1053 1.79 -44.35 -3.26
CA ARG A 1053 0.99 -45.55 -3.00
C ARG A 1053 1.17 -46.04 -1.56
N SER A 1054 0.07 -46.40 -0.89
CA SER A 1054 0.11 -47.12 0.38
C SER A 1054 0.51 -48.59 0.21
N VAL A 1055 1.40 -49.08 1.07
CA VAL A 1055 1.96 -50.43 1.07
C VAL A 1055 2.02 -51.03 2.48
N ASP A 1056 1.86 -52.34 2.55
CA ASP A 1056 2.10 -53.11 3.77
C ASP A 1056 3.60 -53.30 4.01
N ASN A 1057 3.96 -53.57 5.27
CA ASN A 1057 5.32 -53.80 5.78
C ASN A 1057 6.18 -54.84 5.01
N ASN A 1058 5.58 -55.63 4.09
CA ASN A 1058 6.26 -56.62 3.24
C ASN A 1058 6.47 -56.17 1.77
N GLU A 1059 5.87 -55.06 1.31
CA GLU A 1059 5.99 -54.55 -0.08
C GLU A 1059 6.88 -53.28 -0.21
N ILE A 1060 7.66 -52.95 0.81
CA ILE A 1060 8.48 -51.72 0.90
C ILE A 1060 9.54 -51.50 -0.20
N ALA A 1061 9.76 -52.48 -1.09
CA ALA A 1061 10.80 -52.45 -2.12
C ALA A 1061 10.19 -52.75 -3.52
N PRO A 1062 9.62 -51.74 -4.21
CA PRO A 1062 8.86 -51.95 -5.44
C PRO A 1062 9.75 -52.35 -6.62
N THR A 1063 9.56 -53.57 -7.13
CA THR A 1063 10.37 -54.11 -8.25
C THR A 1063 9.94 -53.59 -9.63
N SER A 1064 8.71 -53.09 -9.76
CA SER A 1064 8.25 -52.38 -10.95
C SER A 1064 7.15 -51.39 -10.60
N LEU A 1065 7.21 -50.19 -11.19
CA LEU A 1065 6.17 -49.16 -11.13
C LEU A 1065 5.99 -48.59 -12.55
N THR A 1066 4.76 -48.22 -12.91
CA THR A 1066 4.42 -47.78 -14.28
C THR A 1066 3.42 -46.63 -14.22
N GLY A 1067 3.61 -45.59 -15.02
CA GLY A 1067 2.76 -44.40 -14.97
C GLY A 1067 3.11 -43.45 -13.83
N ILE A 1068 4.37 -43.46 -13.38
CA ILE A 1068 4.92 -42.40 -12.53
C ILE A 1068 5.07 -41.15 -13.41
N THR A 1069 4.66 -39.97 -12.93
CA THR A 1069 5.09 -38.70 -13.53
C THR A 1069 6.48 -38.36 -13.00
N VAL A 1070 7.39 -37.88 -13.84
CA VAL A 1070 8.75 -37.47 -13.45
C VAL A 1070 9.18 -36.33 -14.38
N PHE A 1071 9.50 -35.16 -13.85
CA PHE A 1071 9.71 -33.91 -14.61
C PHE A 1071 8.65 -33.72 -15.73
N GLY A 1072 7.38 -33.85 -15.36
CA GLY A 1072 6.23 -33.73 -16.26
C GLY A 1072 6.11 -34.80 -17.35
N ASN A 1073 6.77 -35.95 -17.22
CA ASN A 1073 6.71 -37.03 -18.22
C ASN A 1073 6.38 -38.41 -17.62
N THR A 1074 5.67 -39.23 -18.39
CA THR A 1074 5.34 -40.61 -18.00
C THR A 1074 6.58 -41.50 -18.02
N CYS A 1075 6.84 -42.17 -16.89
CA CYS A 1075 7.96 -43.07 -16.72
C CYS A 1075 7.55 -44.40 -16.07
N SER A 1076 8.41 -45.41 -16.25
CA SER A 1076 8.29 -46.72 -15.63
C SER A 1076 9.60 -47.10 -14.96
N LEU A 1077 9.54 -47.46 -13.68
CA LEU A 1077 10.65 -47.98 -12.90
C LEU A 1077 10.72 -49.50 -13.06
N THR A 1078 11.93 -50.05 -13.14
CA THR A 1078 12.19 -51.48 -12.90
C THR A 1078 13.41 -51.62 -11.99
N ALA A 1079 13.24 -52.28 -10.85
CA ALA A 1079 14.26 -52.47 -9.83
C ALA A 1079 14.34 -53.93 -9.37
N SER A 1080 15.52 -54.35 -8.92
CA SER A 1080 15.81 -55.69 -8.43
C SER A 1080 16.78 -55.60 -7.25
N TYR A 1081 16.26 -55.86 -6.05
CA TYR A 1081 17.00 -55.76 -4.81
C TYR A 1081 17.63 -57.12 -4.46
N PRO A 1082 18.93 -57.20 -4.13
CA PRO A 1082 19.56 -58.47 -3.76
C PRO A 1082 19.03 -58.99 -2.42
N ALA A 1083 18.97 -60.31 -2.27
CA ALA A 1083 18.42 -60.99 -1.08
C ALA A 1083 19.25 -60.83 0.23
N SER A 1084 20.21 -59.94 0.22
CA SER A 1084 21.00 -59.46 1.37
C SER A 1084 21.29 -57.99 1.12
N TYR A 1085 21.04 -57.12 2.11
CA TYR A 1085 21.14 -55.66 1.98
C TYR A 1085 22.38 -55.22 1.17
N PRO A 1086 22.20 -54.48 0.06
CA PRO A 1086 23.32 -54.05 -0.77
C PRO A 1086 24.18 -53.02 -0.06
N VAL A 1087 25.43 -52.87 -0.51
CA VAL A 1087 26.22 -51.67 -0.21
C VAL A 1087 25.51 -50.43 -0.75
N PRO A 1088 25.57 -49.27 -0.05
CA PRO A 1088 25.09 -48.00 -0.58
C PRO A 1088 25.66 -47.69 -1.97
N TYR A 1089 24.89 -46.98 -2.78
CA TYR A 1089 25.19 -46.62 -4.17
C TYR A 1089 25.25 -47.80 -5.16
N ALA A 1090 24.92 -49.03 -4.76
CA ALA A 1090 24.79 -50.16 -5.69
C ALA A 1090 23.63 -49.91 -6.68
N VAL A 1091 23.87 -50.10 -7.98
CA VAL A 1091 22.82 -50.01 -9.00
C VAL A 1091 21.81 -51.15 -8.81
N VAL A 1092 20.56 -50.79 -8.50
CA VAL A 1092 19.45 -51.72 -8.28
C VAL A 1092 18.38 -51.65 -9.38
N GLY A 1093 18.33 -50.59 -10.18
CA GLY A 1093 17.25 -50.43 -11.16
C GLY A 1093 17.52 -49.43 -12.28
N LYS A 1094 16.48 -49.22 -13.08
CA LYS A 1094 16.41 -48.19 -14.12
C LYS A 1094 15.02 -47.55 -14.16
N LEU A 1095 14.99 -46.25 -14.43
CA LEU A 1095 13.78 -45.49 -14.66
C LEU A 1095 13.74 -45.11 -16.16
N VAL A 1096 12.72 -45.61 -16.86
CA VAL A 1096 12.57 -45.51 -18.31
C VAL A 1096 11.40 -44.56 -18.59
N CYS A 1097 11.70 -43.37 -19.09
CA CYS A 1097 10.71 -42.37 -19.49
C CYS A 1097 10.44 -42.41 -21.00
N ASP A 1098 9.28 -41.90 -21.43
CA ASP A 1098 8.92 -41.82 -22.85
C ASP A 1098 9.74 -40.76 -23.60
N LYS A 1099 10.02 -39.62 -22.96
CA LYS A 1099 10.73 -38.45 -23.53
C LYS A 1099 12.24 -38.47 -23.24
N TYR A 1100 12.62 -38.84 -22.02
CA TYR A 1100 13.99 -38.72 -21.51
C TYR A 1100 14.82 -40.00 -21.74
N ALA A 1101 16.14 -39.86 -21.63
CA ALA A 1101 17.08 -40.97 -21.52
C ALA A 1101 16.73 -41.90 -20.33
N ASP A 1102 17.26 -43.13 -20.35
CA ASP A 1102 17.06 -44.06 -19.22
C ASP A 1102 17.95 -43.63 -18.04
N ALA A 1103 17.35 -43.33 -16.89
CA ALA A 1103 18.11 -43.08 -15.66
C ALA A 1103 18.59 -44.39 -15.04
N THR A 1104 19.73 -44.31 -14.35
CA THR A 1104 20.27 -45.41 -13.56
C THR A 1104 19.87 -45.21 -12.10
N CYS A 1105 19.25 -46.22 -11.49
CA CYS A 1105 18.76 -46.13 -10.12
C CYS A 1105 19.66 -46.91 -9.16
N THR A 1106 20.10 -46.23 -8.11
CA THR A 1106 21.00 -46.75 -7.07
C THR A 1106 20.28 -46.88 -5.73
N TRP A 1107 20.67 -47.89 -4.95
CA TRP A 1107 20.22 -48.05 -3.57
C TRP A 1107 20.86 -46.98 -2.69
N TYR A 1108 20.04 -46.37 -1.83
CA TYR A 1108 20.49 -45.48 -0.78
C TYR A 1108 19.95 -45.99 0.56
N GLN A 1109 20.55 -45.59 1.67
CA GLN A 1109 19.95 -45.75 2.98
C GLN A 1109 20.61 -44.77 3.95
N ASP A 1110 19.87 -43.72 4.28
CA ASP A 1110 20.17 -42.86 5.43
C ASP A 1110 18.92 -42.77 6.32
N ARG A 1111 19.11 -42.49 7.61
CA ARG A 1111 18.09 -42.77 8.65
C ARG A 1111 17.32 -41.56 9.15
N TYR A 1112 17.77 -40.34 8.89
CA TYR A 1112 17.17 -39.14 9.47
C TYR A 1112 17.04 -38.02 8.43
N GLY A 1113 15.85 -37.42 8.39
CA GLY A 1113 15.49 -36.28 7.57
C GLY A 1113 14.04 -35.90 7.87
N THR A 1114 13.71 -34.62 7.83
CA THR A 1114 12.40 -34.08 8.20
C THR A 1114 12.01 -32.98 7.23
N CYS A 1115 10.83 -33.09 6.62
CA CYS A 1115 10.17 -31.99 5.91
C CYS A 1115 8.99 -31.52 6.78
N GLU A 1116 8.56 -30.26 6.65
CA GLU A 1116 7.60 -29.63 7.58
C GLU A 1116 6.19 -30.25 7.56
N THR A 1117 5.82 -31.02 6.52
CA THR A 1117 4.52 -31.73 6.44
C THR A 1117 4.46 -33.06 7.21
N GLY A 1118 5.44 -33.31 8.08
CA GLY A 1118 5.47 -34.41 9.06
C GLY A 1118 6.77 -35.23 9.04
N GLN A 1119 7.03 -35.97 10.13
CA GLN A 1119 8.22 -36.83 10.22
C GLN A 1119 8.25 -37.88 9.10
N ILE A 1120 9.27 -37.81 8.24
CA ILE A 1120 9.65 -38.90 7.34
C ILE A 1120 10.49 -39.87 8.17
N ILE A 1121 9.86 -40.94 8.69
CA ILE A 1121 10.50 -41.92 9.58
C ILE A 1121 11.38 -42.90 8.78
N GLY A 1122 12.44 -42.36 8.15
CA GLY A 1122 13.65 -43.04 7.74
C GLY A 1122 13.66 -43.71 6.36
N THR A 1123 14.86 -43.76 5.78
CA THR A 1123 15.22 -44.45 4.52
C THR A 1123 14.61 -43.86 3.25
N LEU A 1124 15.34 -42.93 2.63
CA LEU A 1124 15.40 -42.85 1.16
C LEU A 1124 15.81 -44.23 0.62
N ILE A 1125 14.91 -44.90 -0.10
CA ILE A 1125 15.08 -46.29 -0.56
C ILE A 1125 16.00 -46.35 -1.79
N MET A 1126 15.79 -45.42 -2.72
CA MET A 1126 16.41 -45.47 -4.04
C MET A 1126 16.41 -44.10 -4.71
N MET A 1127 17.48 -43.82 -5.46
CA MET A 1127 17.73 -42.56 -6.16
C MET A 1127 18.12 -42.84 -7.61
N CYS A 1128 17.48 -42.16 -8.57
CA CYS A 1128 17.67 -42.32 -10.00
C CYS A 1128 18.33 -41.05 -10.62
N SER A 1129 19.40 -41.23 -11.39
CA SER A 1129 20.17 -40.16 -12.05
C SER A 1129 20.29 -40.34 -13.56
N TRP A 1130 20.26 -39.23 -14.31
CA TRP A 1130 20.43 -39.17 -15.77
C TRP A 1130 21.85 -38.80 -16.18
N GLY A 1131 22.81 -39.68 -15.90
CA GLY A 1131 24.21 -39.49 -16.29
C GLY A 1131 25.07 -40.68 -15.96
N SER A 1132 26.36 -40.61 -16.31
CA SER A 1132 27.36 -41.48 -15.71
C SER A 1132 27.73 -40.93 -14.34
N ASN A 1133 27.44 -41.67 -13.28
CA ASN A 1133 27.99 -41.37 -11.95
C ASN A 1133 29.52 -41.48 -12.02
N SER A 1134 30.23 -40.36 -12.11
CA SER A 1134 31.68 -40.29 -12.23
C SER A 1134 32.21 -39.00 -11.59
N GLU A 1135 32.86 -39.20 -10.44
CA GLU A 1135 33.35 -38.18 -9.48
C GLU A 1135 32.23 -37.49 -8.68
#